data_AF-A0A1T5BW49-F1
#
_entry.id   AF-A0A1T5BW49-F1
#
_cell.length_a   1.000
_cell.length_b   1.000
_cell.length_c   1.000
_cell.angle_alpha   90.00
_cell.angle_beta   90.00
_cell.angle_gamma   90.00
#
_symmetry.space_group_name_H-M   'P 1'
#
loop_
_entity.id
_entity.type
_entity.pdbx_description
1 polymer ?
#
loop_
_entity_poly.entity_id
_entity_poly.type
_entity_poly.pdbx_seq_one_letter_code
_entity_poly.pdbx_strand_id
1 'polypeptide(L)'
;MKQLYSRLLICLIYITIIAFSAAFLNKEAKEKEWFPYYDFDPGVFQSAPRAYGPLTRWWLPGNDISSEELQREIRMFADNGFAGVEVQPLTQGLNPKAPKGQHDRVYSWDTPSYYAHIAALMEQAKKSKVIVDMNGGSGWPLGGSFFDPKESMKTLAVSDTILNAGQSFQGALPKPGNHAPKATGMMAAMMTKNFVDDKWAVPLSIIAARVEKVNDHQTVLEPKTIVDLSKNIHNGTLDWKAPDDGKWQIVVTWKIPSGEKPSLIASEKNNYVIDHLDPAVVAKTYEYLLGRRTGLNKYHGKPMRAIFNDSYEFHTDRIISADFLNKFKTMNGYDITPYLASVFQKGYDHPVYLASMYAGAKPPVVFNEKENWRMMYDYDRTVNEVFKKNFIGASNSWLGSRGMLHRTQAYGFPIDVIGAAGSADIPEAEQLFAEGSEGYLKLVTSGAHLNNKPVITQESFVSILRAEMTTPQKIKMWADKSLACGINQLIYHGTPYKYNNGEYGAEGWNTWSSPFLPFVNFSTGMNETDPFWKDVKQINAYLARCQYALRAGKPKTDVLIYMPFVDFTEDQLATNPEEILERGYLKGIEPDIQGFGVFKAPDTRINRWYKKLWPIINELEANGITWEFVNEESLQKATSVGKDFTIAGNNYQALIVANLPFIGLRAAQKINTMTKAGAAVWMDGALPEVQPSYRDFEANDKLVKQMMEETASQKTAVKWDSKPYKSIEQKINFTGKMDFSRQIVRQMEDGSEVRFFWNKSDKWQTLELKIGSEFKDHYWMNAENGQVTKGQATAAYDLAPYGSVILYATSKNISESILSPPVASSRKATEMLKVNNWTLGVGKTVLSDQSLKDWRQIDDLKFTSGDGIYRSKFNVQNVESNANYFLDLGQVYYTAEVMINGKPAGKRLFTPFELNITKLLKSGENEIEVKVTTSRRNGFIGEAVKENPLYLQFKGQEKTTVPAGLVGPVIIKKL
;
A
#
# COMPACT_ATOMS: atom_id res chain seq x y z
N MET A 1 56.80 11.17 1.91
CA MET A 1 55.59 10.92 1.09
C MET A 1 54.61 9.91 1.71
N LYS A 2 55.00 8.68 2.08
CA LYS A 2 54.07 7.69 2.68
C LYS A 2 53.34 8.16 3.96
N GLN A 3 54.02 8.88 4.86
CA GLN A 3 53.39 9.47 6.06
C GLN A 3 52.39 10.60 5.74
N LEU A 4 52.63 11.38 4.67
CA LEU A 4 51.73 12.45 4.24
C LEU A 4 50.43 11.86 3.65
N TYR A 5 50.57 10.81 2.83
CA TYR A 5 49.43 10.04 2.30
C TYR A 5 48.61 9.37 3.39
N SER A 6 49.25 8.78 4.40
CA SER A 6 48.54 8.15 5.53
C SER A 6 47.77 9.18 6.35
N ARG A 7 48.34 10.37 6.62
CA ARG A 7 47.63 11.46 7.32
C ARG A 7 46.49 12.07 6.50
N LEU A 8 46.66 12.21 5.17
CA LEU A 8 45.59 12.64 4.27
C LEU A 8 44.44 11.63 4.21
N LEU A 9 44.76 10.33 4.16
CA LEU A 9 43.76 9.26 4.16
C LEU A 9 43.00 9.22 5.51
N ILE A 10 43.70 9.37 6.63
CA ILE A 10 43.07 9.45 7.96
C ILE A 10 42.19 10.71 8.06
N CYS A 11 42.66 11.87 7.61
CA CYS A 11 41.84 13.09 7.57
C CYS A 11 40.60 12.93 6.67
N LEU A 12 40.73 12.31 5.50
CA LEU A 12 39.61 12.01 4.61
C LEU A 12 38.61 11.06 5.28
N ILE A 13 39.08 10.03 5.98
CA ILE A 13 38.23 9.11 6.76
C ILE A 13 37.51 9.86 7.88
N TYR A 14 38.21 10.69 8.67
CA TYR A 14 37.60 11.48 9.73
C TYR A 14 36.60 12.51 9.20
N ILE A 15 36.91 13.21 8.10
CA ILE A 15 35.99 14.15 7.45
C ILE A 15 34.75 13.41 6.93
N THR A 16 34.93 12.21 6.36
CA THR A 16 33.81 11.39 5.88
C THR A 16 32.95 10.88 7.03
N ILE A 17 33.55 10.43 8.14
CA ILE A 17 32.84 10.01 9.37
C ILE A 17 32.09 11.19 9.99
N ILE A 18 32.71 12.36 10.10
CA ILE A 18 32.08 13.57 10.63
C ILE A 18 30.92 13.99 9.73
N ALA A 19 31.10 14.01 8.40
CA ALA A 19 30.03 14.33 7.45
C ALA A 19 28.87 13.33 7.51
N PHE A 20 29.15 12.03 7.62
CA PHE A 20 28.13 10.99 7.80
C PHE A 20 27.38 11.18 9.13
N SER A 21 28.09 11.34 10.25
CA SER A 21 27.48 11.53 11.57
C SER A 21 26.63 12.80 11.65
N ALA A 22 27.07 13.91 11.04
CA ALA A 22 26.31 15.15 10.96
C ALA A 22 25.07 15.00 10.08
N ALA A 23 25.15 14.28 8.95
CA ALA A 23 24.00 13.99 8.10
C ALA A 23 22.95 13.11 8.81
N PHE A 24 23.39 12.09 9.55
CA PHE A 24 22.51 11.23 10.35
C PHE A 24 21.82 11.99 11.49
N LEU A 25 22.56 12.79 12.26
CA LEU A 25 21.99 13.63 13.33
C LEU A 25 20.99 14.66 12.79
N ASN A 26 21.29 15.25 11.64
CA ASN A 26 20.40 16.22 11.00
C ASN A 26 19.12 15.54 10.46
N LYS A 27 19.23 14.32 9.92
CA LYS A 27 18.07 13.52 9.51
C LYS A 27 17.13 13.21 10.68
N GLU A 28 17.65 12.66 11.79
CA GLU A 28 16.83 12.37 12.97
C GLU A 28 16.16 13.63 13.54
N ALA A 29 16.88 14.76 13.58
CA ALA A 29 16.31 16.03 14.01
C ALA A 29 15.16 16.50 13.11
N LYS A 30 15.24 16.26 11.80
CA LYS A 30 14.23 16.67 10.82
C LYS A 30 13.03 15.73 10.76
N GLU A 31 13.22 14.42 10.90
CA GLU A 31 12.10 13.50 11.13
C GLU A 31 11.34 13.88 12.40
N LYS A 32 12.04 14.22 13.49
CA LYS A 32 11.43 14.71 14.74
C LYS A 32 10.69 16.05 14.57
N GLU A 33 11.10 16.91 13.63
CA GLU A 33 10.35 18.14 13.31
C GLU A 33 9.00 17.86 12.63
N TRP A 34 8.95 16.88 11.72
CA TRP A 34 7.71 16.51 11.03
C TRP A 34 6.81 15.61 11.85
N PHE A 35 7.40 14.72 12.64
CA PHE A 35 6.73 13.67 13.40
C PHE A 35 7.20 13.68 14.85
N PRO A 36 6.82 14.71 15.63
CA PRO A 36 7.16 14.74 17.04
C PRO A 36 6.52 13.56 17.77
N TYR A 37 7.25 12.99 18.73
CA TYR A 37 6.68 12.02 19.67
C TYR A 37 5.65 12.72 20.56
N TYR A 38 4.56 12.02 20.87
CA TYR A 38 3.59 12.44 21.87
C TYR A 38 2.89 11.24 22.48
N ASP A 39 2.52 11.37 23.75
CA ASP A 39 1.56 10.48 24.39
C ASP A 39 0.13 10.89 24.00
N PHE A 40 -0.76 9.90 23.96
CA PHE A 40 -2.16 10.10 23.64
C PHE A 40 -2.86 10.96 24.70
N ASP A 41 -3.54 12.00 24.24
CA ASP A 41 -4.34 12.90 25.06
C ASP A 41 -5.81 12.84 24.60
N PRO A 42 -6.72 12.31 25.44
CA PRO A 42 -8.15 12.27 25.14
C PRO A 42 -8.78 13.64 24.87
N GLY A 43 -8.24 14.73 25.44
CA GLY A 43 -8.72 16.09 25.18
C GLY A 43 -8.42 16.54 23.75
N VAL A 44 -7.21 16.22 23.25
CA VAL A 44 -6.84 16.47 21.85
C VAL A 44 -7.68 15.58 20.91
N PHE A 45 -7.97 14.34 21.30
CA PHE A 45 -8.80 13.43 20.51
C PHE A 45 -10.20 13.99 20.19
N GLN A 46 -10.87 14.68 21.12
CA GLN A 46 -12.23 15.20 20.89
C GLN A 46 -12.30 16.08 19.62
N SER A 47 -11.25 16.88 19.42
CA SER A 47 -11.06 17.75 18.27
C SER A 47 -9.64 17.60 17.69
N ALA A 48 -9.36 16.41 17.16
CA ALA A 48 -8.05 16.10 16.58
C ALA A 48 -7.65 17.16 15.53
N PRO A 49 -6.44 17.74 15.60
CA PRO A 49 -6.00 18.76 14.66
C PRO A 49 -6.03 18.28 13.21
N ARG A 50 -6.34 19.17 12.26
CA ARG A 50 -6.31 18.87 10.80
C ARG A 50 -4.99 18.27 10.33
N ALA A 51 -3.86 18.57 10.99
CA ALA A 51 -2.56 17.96 10.68
C ALA A 51 -2.55 16.41 10.80
N TYR A 52 -3.50 15.84 11.53
CA TYR A 52 -3.73 14.40 11.62
C TYR A 52 -4.76 13.88 10.62
N GLY A 53 -5.37 14.73 9.79
CA GLY A 53 -6.29 14.32 8.72
C GLY A 53 -5.61 13.52 7.61
N PRO A 54 -6.40 12.95 6.69
CA PRO A 54 -5.87 12.26 5.51
C PRO A 54 -5.26 13.24 4.51
N LEU A 55 -4.49 12.72 3.57
CA LEU A 55 -4.05 13.44 2.37
C LEU A 55 -4.96 13.09 1.20
N THR A 56 -4.87 13.83 0.10
CA THR A 56 -5.45 13.43 -1.19
C THR A 56 -4.39 13.53 -2.28
N ARG A 57 -4.31 12.53 -3.15
CA ARG A 57 -3.57 12.65 -4.40
C ARG A 57 -4.33 13.57 -5.34
N TRP A 58 -3.64 14.59 -5.83
CA TRP A 58 -4.21 15.66 -6.62
C TRP A 58 -3.60 15.62 -8.03
N TRP A 59 -4.38 15.06 -8.96
CA TRP A 59 -3.97 14.94 -10.35
C TRP A 59 -4.18 16.25 -11.08
N LEU A 60 -3.11 16.72 -11.72
CA LEU A 60 -3.13 17.89 -12.59
C LEU A 60 -3.14 17.43 -14.06
N PRO A 61 -3.93 18.07 -14.95
CA PRO A 61 -3.97 17.76 -16.38
C PRO A 61 -2.72 18.29 -17.09
N GLY A 62 -1.57 17.75 -16.71
CA GLY A 62 -0.26 18.30 -17.07
C GLY A 62 -0.09 19.74 -16.60
N ASN A 63 0.16 20.66 -17.54
CA ASN A 63 0.29 22.10 -17.27
C ASN A 63 -0.90 22.93 -17.81
N ASP A 64 -2.04 22.32 -18.14
CA ASP A 64 -3.28 23.06 -18.45
C ASP A 64 -4.05 23.44 -17.16
N ILE A 65 -3.41 24.28 -16.36
CA ILE A 65 -3.82 24.67 -15.01
C ILE A 65 -3.73 26.19 -14.82
N SER A 66 -4.37 26.72 -13.78
CA SER A 66 -4.24 28.14 -13.39
C SER A 66 -3.82 28.30 -11.94
N SER A 67 -3.03 29.33 -11.65
CA SER A 67 -2.58 29.63 -10.28
C SER A 67 -3.74 29.89 -9.34
N GLU A 68 -4.76 30.61 -9.82
CA GLU A 68 -5.94 31.01 -9.06
C GLU A 68 -6.73 29.79 -8.59
N GLU A 69 -6.94 28.83 -9.48
CA GLU A 69 -7.67 27.61 -9.17
C GLU A 69 -6.87 26.69 -8.25
N LEU A 70 -5.56 26.52 -8.48
CA LEU A 70 -4.71 25.75 -7.56
C LEU A 70 -4.78 26.32 -6.14
N GLN A 71 -4.73 27.65 -6.00
CA GLN A 71 -4.86 28.28 -4.69
C GLN A 71 -6.26 28.11 -4.09
N ARG A 72 -7.32 28.15 -4.91
CA ARG A 72 -8.69 27.88 -4.46
C ARG A 72 -8.83 26.46 -3.93
N GLU A 73 -8.33 25.47 -4.67
CA GLU A 73 -8.42 24.06 -4.29
C GLU A 73 -7.63 23.76 -3.02
N ILE A 74 -6.44 24.36 -2.81
CA ILE A 74 -5.73 24.25 -1.53
C ILE A 74 -6.56 24.77 -0.33
N ARG A 75 -7.32 25.85 -0.49
CA ARG A 75 -8.24 26.33 0.56
C ARG A 75 -9.38 25.34 0.76
N MET A 76 -9.98 24.87 -0.33
CA MET A 76 -11.06 23.87 -0.31
C MET A 76 -10.61 22.57 0.39
N PHE A 77 -9.39 22.07 0.13
CA PHE A 77 -8.85 20.91 0.82
C PHE A 77 -8.69 21.16 2.32
N ALA A 78 -8.18 22.33 2.71
CA ALA A 78 -8.06 22.72 4.11
C ALA A 78 -9.44 22.79 4.80
N ASP A 79 -10.43 23.39 4.15
CA ASP A 79 -11.80 23.57 4.67
C ASP A 79 -12.53 22.23 4.87
N ASN A 80 -12.18 21.22 4.06
CA ASN A 80 -12.67 19.85 4.12
C ASN A 80 -11.81 18.90 4.96
N GLY A 81 -10.85 19.42 5.74
CA GLY A 81 -10.14 18.64 6.74
C GLY A 81 -9.00 17.75 6.22
N PHE A 82 -8.56 17.92 4.97
CA PHE A 82 -7.34 17.27 4.48
C PHE A 82 -6.11 17.90 5.15
N ALA A 83 -5.16 17.08 5.59
CA ALA A 83 -3.90 17.54 6.16
C ALA A 83 -2.94 18.06 5.07
N GLY A 84 -3.00 17.47 3.88
CA GLY A 84 -2.09 17.74 2.78
C GLY A 84 -2.60 17.26 1.44
N VAL A 85 -1.82 17.55 0.40
CA VAL A 85 -2.01 17.06 -0.97
C VAL A 85 -0.74 16.39 -1.46
N GLU A 86 -0.90 15.44 -2.37
CA GLU A 86 0.19 14.92 -3.19
C GLU A 86 -0.01 15.37 -4.64
N VAL A 87 0.89 16.20 -5.17
CA VAL A 87 0.73 16.79 -6.50
C VAL A 87 1.32 15.87 -7.57
N GLN A 88 0.50 15.47 -8.55
CA GLN A 88 0.92 14.59 -9.64
C GLN A 88 0.40 15.09 -11.00
N PRO A 89 1.24 15.70 -11.86
CA PRO A 89 0.87 16.01 -13.23
C PRO A 89 0.91 14.75 -14.12
N LEU A 90 -0.15 14.47 -14.87
CA LEU A 90 -0.23 13.32 -15.78
C LEU A 90 -1.24 13.55 -16.93
N THR A 91 -1.33 12.60 -17.86
CA THR A 91 -2.20 12.70 -19.05
C THR A 91 -3.40 11.76 -19.07
N GLN A 92 -3.56 10.92 -18.05
CA GLN A 92 -4.55 9.86 -18.04
C GLN A 92 -5.98 10.40 -18.10
N GLY A 93 -6.80 9.84 -18.99
CA GLY A 93 -8.22 10.23 -19.10
C GLY A 93 -8.49 11.57 -19.75
N LEU A 94 -7.46 12.29 -20.22
CA LEU A 94 -7.62 13.53 -20.99
C LEU A 94 -7.98 13.23 -22.45
N ASN A 95 -8.58 14.21 -23.13
CA ASN A 95 -8.90 14.13 -24.55
C ASN A 95 -7.62 13.96 -25.41
N PRO A 96 -7.37 12.79 -26.02
CA PRO A 96 -6.17 12.57 -26.83
C PRO A 96 -6.21 13.34 -28.16
N LYS A 97 -7.37 13.92 -28.51
CA LYS A 97 -7.59 14.75 -29.71
C LYS A 97 -7.87 16.21 -29.35
N ALA A 98 -7.41 16.65 -28.18
CA ALA A 98 -7.56 18.03 -27.75
C ALA A 98 -7.04 19.02 -28.82
N PRO A 99 -7.67 20.20 -28.99
CA PRO A 99 -7.15 21.24 -29.87
C PRO A 99 -5.70 21.57 -29.53
N LYS A 100 -4.88 21.88 -30.54
CA LYS A 100 -3.43 22.06 -30.39
C LYS A 100 -3.04 22.94 -29.20
N GLY A 101 -3.70 24.08 -29.00
CA GLY A 101 -3.37 24.96 -27.86
C GLY A 101 -3.62 24.35 -26.48
N GLN A 102 -4.64 23.50 -26.32
CA GLN A 102 -4.89 22.74 -25.10
C GLN A 102 -3.87 21.62 -24.95
N HIS A 103 -3.64 20.87 -26.03
CA HIS A 103 -2.62 19.81 -26.07
C HIS A 103 -1.24 20.33 -25.68
N ASP A 104 -0.78 21.43 -26.29
CA ASP A 104 0.51 22.06 -26.00
C ASP A 104 0.62 22.45 -24.52
N ARG A 105 -0.46 22.93 -23.89
CA ARG A 105 -0.47 23.24 -22.45
C ARG A 105 -0.40 21.98 -21.60
N VAL A 106 -1.22 20.96 -21.88
CA VAL A 106 -1.18 19.67 -21.16
C VAL A 106 0.24 19.11 -21.19
N TYR A 107 0.87 19.03 -22.36
CA TYR A 107 2.19 18.40 -22.53
C TYR A 107 3.39 19.31 -22.21
N SER A 108 3.15 20.45 -21.54
CA SER A 108 4.19 21.43 -21.16
C SER A 108 4.58 21.40 -19.68
N TRP A 109 4.55 20.22 -19.04
CA TRP A 109 5.21 20.06 -17.74
C TRP A 109 6.72 20.35 -17.85
N ASP A 110 7.38 20.60 -16.72
CA ASP A 110 8.82 20.97 -16.70
C ASP A 110 9.13 22.24 -17.52
N THR A 111 8.29 23.26 -17.39
CA THR A 111 8.47 24.60 -17.98
C THR A 111 8.44 25.70 -16.92
N PRO A 112 8.98 26.91 -17.19
CA PRO A 112 8.87 28.04 -16.26
C PRO A 112 7.42 28.36 -15.85
N SER A 113 6.45 28.22 -16.76
CA SER A 113 5.03 28.43 -16.46
C SER A 113 4.52 27.42 -15.43
N TYR A 114 4.81 26.13 -15.63
CA TYR A 114 4.46 25.08 -14.67
C TYR A 114 5.01 25.40 -13.28
N TYR A 115 6.30 25.72 -13.18
CA TYR A 115 6.91 26.03 -11.89
C TYR A 115 6.36 27.32 -11.24
N ALA A 116 5.90 28.29 -12.03
CA ALA A 116 5.20 29.46 -11.50
C ALA A 116 3.86 29.07 -10.85
N HIS A 117 3.09 28.18 -11.48
CA HIS A 117 1.85 27.65 -10.90
C HIS A 117 2.11 26.85 -9.62
N ILE A 118 3.12 25.98 -9.61
CA ILE A 118 3.50 25.23 -8.42
C ILE A 118 3.98 26.16 -7.29
N ALA A 119 4.72 27.23 -7.60
CA ALA A 119 5.09 28.22 -6.59
C ALA A 119 3.85 28.91 -6.00
N ALA A 120 2.87 29.27 -6.82
CA ALA A 120 1.61 29.88 -6.36
C ALA A 120 0.81 28.93 -5.43
N LEU A 121 0.77 27.64 -5.77
CA LEU A 121 0.21 26.57 -4.94
C LEU A 121 0.94 26.48 -3.60
N MET A 122 2.28 26.44 -3.61
CA MET A 122 3.10 26.33 -2.39
C MET A 122 2.91 27.53 -1.45
N GLU A 123 2.82 28.75 -1.97
CA GLU A 123 2.52 29.93 -1.16
C GLU A 123 1.15 29.82 -0.46
N GLN A 124 0.13 29.33 -1.17
CA GLN A 124 -1.17 29.12 -0.56
C GLN A 124 -1.18 27.95 0.42
N ALA A 125 -0.46 26.87 0.13
CA ALA A 125 -0.32 25.73 1.05
C ALA A 125 0.34 26.16 2.37
N LYS A 126 1.36 27.01 2.30
CA LYS A 126 1.98 27.63 3.48
C LYS A 126 0.98 28.46 4.30
N LYS A 127 0.16 29.30 3.65
CA LYS A 127 -0.89 30.10 4.31
C LYS A 127 -1.96 29.23 4.96
N SER A 128 -2.43 28.20 4.25
CA SER A 128 -3.45 27.27 4.73
C SER A 128 -2.92 26.23 5.71
N LYS A 129 -1.59 26.14 5.91
CA LYS A 129 -0.90 25.07 6.66
C LYS A 129 -1.17 23.67 6.08
N VAL A 130 -1.30 23.57 4.77
CA VAL A 130 -1.49 22.31 4.03
C VAL A 130 -0.11 21.76 3.69
N ILE A 131 0.12 20.49 4.02
CA ILE A 131 1.35 19.78 3.66
C ILE A 131 1.33 19.49 2.15
N VAL A 132 2.46 19.63 1.47
CA VAL A 132 2.58 19.23 0.07
C VAL A 132 3.63 18.15 -0.07
N ASP A 133 3.22 17.01 -0.62
CA ASP A 133 4.13 16.03 -1.17
C ASP A 133 4.11 16.18 -2.70
N MET A 134 5.26 16.08 -3.35
CA MET A 134 5.33 16.14 -4.82
C MET A 134 5.62 14.73 -5.34
N ASN A 135 4.94 14.30 -6.41
CA ASN A 135 5.44 13.17 -7.17
C ASN A 135 6.85 13.47 -7.69
N GLY A 136 7.69 12.45 -7.84
CA GLY A 136 9.05 12.57 -8.36
C GLY A 136 9.14 13.18 -9.76
N GLY A 137 8.04 13.38 -10.47
CA GLY A 137 7.97 14.01 -11.78
C GLY A 137 6.54 14.02 -12.32
N SER A 138 6.39 13.90 -13.63
CA SER A 138 5.10 13.59 -14.26
C SER A 138 5.03 12.09 -14.59
N GLY A 139 3.91 11.47 -14.26
CA GLY A 139 3.75 10.02 -14.40
C GLY A 139 4.67 9.19 -13.47
N TRP A 140 4.88 7.93 -13.82
CA TRP A 140 5.75 6.98 -13.10
C TRP A 140 6.24 5.87 -14.06
N PRO A 141 7.28 5.08 -13.71
CA PRO A 141 8.27 5.37 -12.66
C PRO A 141 9.01 6.69 -12.92
N LEU A 142 9.82 7.13 -11.95
CA LEU A 142 10.56 8.38 -12.05
C LEU A 142 11.38 8.45 -13.35
N GLY A 143 11.15 9.49 -14.15
CA GLY A 143 11.81 9.66 -15.44
C GLY A 143 11.53 10.98 -16.14
N GLY A 144 12.13 11.14 -17.31
CA GLY A 144 12.01 12.35 -18.11
C GLY A 144 12.99 12.39 -19.27
N SER A 145 13.00 13.51 -20.00
CA SER A 145 13.79 13.72 -21.22
C SER A 145 15.15 14.39 -20.97
N PHE A 146 15.50 14.63 -19.71
CA PHE A 146 16.72 15.34 -19.30
C PHE A 146 17.92 14.40 -19.04
N PHE A 147 17.83 13.14 -19.46
CA PHE A 147 18.88 12.11 -19.33
C PHE A 147 19.28 11.50 -20.68
N ASP A 148 20.51 11.01 -20.74
CA ASP A 148 21.00 10.20 -21.86
C ASP A 148 20.38 8.78 -21.79
N PRO A 149 20.08 8.11 -22.92
CA PRO A 149 19.64 6.71 -22.93
C PRO A 149 20.52 5.78 -22.08
N LYS A 150 21.83 6.03 -21.97
CA LYS A 150 22.74 5.24 -21.14
C LYS A 150 22.50 5.41 -19.63
N GLU A 151 21.73 6.40 -19.20
CA GLU A 151 21.36 6.67 -17.81
C GLU A 151 19.97 6.10 -17.47
N SER A 152 19.32 5.39 -18.40
CA SER A 152 18.03 4.71 -18.13
C SER A 152 18.21 3.50 -17.22
N MET A 153 17.11 2.95 -16.69
CA MET A 153 17.11 1.67 -15.99
C MET A 153 17.86 0.58 -16.77
N LYS A 154 18.52 -0.34 -16.06
CA LYS A 154 19.42 -1.35 -16.64
C LYS A 154 18.85 -2.75 -16.51
N THR A 155 19.03 -3.56 -17.55
CA THR A 155 18.59 -4.96 -17.56
C THR A 155 19.66 -5.89 -18.17
N LEU A 156 19.66 -7.16 -17.77
CA LEU A 156 20.46 -8.19 -18.43
C LEU A 156 19.83 -8.57 -19.77
N ALA A 157 20.67 -8.96 -20.71
CA ALA A 157 20.29 -9.71 -21.89
C ALA A 157 21.27 -10.86 -22.12
N VAL A 158 20.81 -11.95 -22.72
CA VAL A 158 21.65 -13.11 -23.04
C VAL A 158 21.62 -13.36 -24.54
N SER A 159 22.77 -13.69 -25.08
CA SER A 159 22.95 -14.15 -26.46
C SER A 159 23.97 -15.28 -26.48
N ASP A 160 23.76 -16.27 -27.33
CA ASP A 160 24.57 -17.47 -27.32
C ASP A 160 24.74 -18.07 -28.72
N THR A 161 25.71 -18.97 -28.85
CA THR A 161 25.90 -19.78 -30.05
C THR A 161 26.48 -21.14 -29.68
N ILE A 162 26.03 -22.19 -30.37
CA ILE A 162 26.48 -23.57 -30.15
C ILE A 162 27.51 -23.93 -31.20
N LEU A 163 28.62 -24.52 -30.75
CA LEU A 163 29.71 -25.06 -31.54
C LEU A 163 29.77 -26.58 -31.40
N ASN A 164 30.08 -27.27 -32.48
CA ASN A 164 30.45 -28.68 -32.44
C ASN A 164 31.89 -28.85 -31.92
N ALA A 165 32.23 -30.07 -31.51
CA ALA A 165 33.59 -30.46 -31.15
C ALA A 165 34.62 -29.98 -32.18
N GLY A 166 35.68 -29.31 -31.72
CA GLY A 166 36.76 -28.81 -32.57
C GLY A 166 36.40 -27.62 -33.47
N GLN A 167 35.17 -27.13 -33.47
CA GLN A 167 34.75 -26.01 -34.30
C GLN A 167 35.35 -24.68 -33.80
N SER A 168 35.82 -23.84 -34.72
CA SER A 168 36.30 -22.49 -34.40
C SER A 168 35.19 -21.45 -34.55
N PHE A 169 35.17 -20.47 -33.66
CA PHE A 169 34.40 -19.24 -33.77
C PHE A 169 35.36 -18.08 -33.99
N GLN A 170 35.19 -17.38 -35.11
CA GLN A 170 35.94 -16.17 -35.44
C GLN A 170 34.96 -15.09 -35.91
N GLY A 171 34.74 -14.07 -35.10
CA GLY A 171 33.80 -13.01 -35.48
C GLY A 171 33.36 -12.12 -34.33
N ALA A 172 32.44 -11.20 -34.63
CA ALA A 172 31.80 -10.37 -33.60
C ALA A 172 31.01 -11.24 -32.62
N LEU A 173 30.95 -10.80 -31.36
CA LEU A 173 30.11 -11.47 -30.36
C LEU A 173 28.64 -11.50 -30.82
N PRO A 174 27.88 -12.57 -30.51
CA PRO A 174 26.45 -12.59 -30.67
C PRO A 174 25.84 -11.34 -30.00
N LYS A 175 25.06 -10.56 -30.73
CA LYS A 175 24.48 -9.31 -30.22
C LYS A 175 23.36 -9.60 -29.21
N PRO A 176 23.12 -8.72 -28.23
CA PRO A 176 21.94 -8.83 -27.38
C PRO A 176 20.67 -8.70 -28.23
N GLY A 177 19.81 -9.71 -28.19
CA GLY A 177 18.54 -9.73 -28.92
C GLY A 177 17.47 -8.86 -28.27
N ASN A 178 17.70 -7.56 -28.14
CA ASN A 178 16.72 -6.64 -27.53
C ASN A 178 15.83 -6.00 -28.59
N HIS A 179 15.01 -6.81 -29.27
CA HIS A 179 13.96 -6.29 -30.13
C HIS A 179 12.74 -5.96 -29.28
N ALA A 180 12.29 -4.70 -29.32
CA ALA A 180 10.99 -4.32 -28.79
C ALA A 180 9.93 -5.31 -29.32
N PRO A 181 9.07 -5.89 -28.47
CA PRO A 181 8.04 -6.79 -28.96
C PRO A 181 7.20 -6.07 -30.01
N LYS A 182 6.98 -6.70 -31.18
CA LYS A 182 5.93 -6.29 -32.12
C LYS A 182 4.58 -6.61 -31.48
N ALA A 183 4.21 -5.86 -30.45
CA ALA A 183 2.92 -5.98 -29.82
C ALA A 183 1.97 -4.97 -30.48
N THR A 184 0.71 -5.38 -30.65
CA THR A 184 -0.38 -4.54 -31.16
C THR A 184 -1.47 -4.43 -30.10
N GLY A 185 -2.10 -3.26 -29.95
CA GLY A 185 -3.18 -3.04 -28.98
C GLY A 185 -2.74 -2.33 -27.68
N MET A 186 -3.66 -2.23 -26.72
CA MET A 186 -3.49 -1.44 -25.48
C MET A 186 -2.30 -1.88 -24.61
N MET A 187 -2.07 -3.20 -24.49
CA MET A 187 -0.95 -3.76 -23.73
C MET A 187 0.41 -3.47 -24.39
N ALA A 188 0.43 -3.32 -25.71
CA ALA A 188 1.63 -2.91 -26.45
C ALA A 188 1.98 -1.43 -26.21
N ALA A 189 0.96 -0.57 -26.10
CA ALA A 189 1.12 0.84 -25.79
C ALA A 189 1.72 1.04 -24.39
N MET A 190 1.28 0.22 -23.42
CA MET A 190 1.85 0.17 -22.06
C MET A 190 3.31 -0.33 -22.08
N MET A 191 3.66 -1.27 -22.96
CA MET A 191 5.01 -1.82 -23.11
C MET A 191 5.94 -0.98 -24.03
N THR A 192 5.59 0.27 -24.34
CA THR A 192 6.38 1.06 -25.28
C THR A 192 7.76 1.39 -24.71
N LYS A 193 8.79 0.83 -25.35
CA LYS A 193 10.20 1.16 -25.10
C LYS A 193 10.69 2.12 -26.18
N ASN A 194 11.54 3.06 -25.80
CA ASN A 194 12.39 3.79 -26.73
C ASN A 194 13.41 2.82 -27.33
N PHE A 195 13.79 3.07 -28.58
CA PHE A 195 14.94 2.40 -29.17
C PHE A 195 16.21 2.71 -28.35
N VAL A 196 17.02 1.68 -28.12
CA VAL A 196 18.34 1.78 -27.49
C VAL A 196 19.34 1.16 -28.44
N ASP A 197 20.34 1.95 -28.83
CA ASP A 197 21.42 1.54 -29.72
C ASP A 197 22.34 0.52 -29.03
N ASP A 198 22.70 -0.56 -29.75
CA ASP A 198 23.61 -1.63 -29.29
C ASP A 198 24.94 -1.10 -28.76
N LYS A 199 25.38 0.10 -29.17
CA LYS A 199 26.62 0.72 -28.66
C LYS A 199 26.62 0.91 -27.14
N TRP A 200 25.46 0.90 -26.51
CA TRP A 200 25.31 1.00 -25.05
C TRP A 200 25.33 -0.35 -24.34
N ALA A 201 25.36 -1.46 -25.08
CA ALA A 201 25.47 -2.79 -24.51
C ALA A 201 26.89 -3.04 -24.00
N VAL A 202 26.99 -3.51 -22.75
CA VAL A 202 28.26 -3.83 -22.11
C VAL A 202 28.29 -5.33 -21.80
N PRO A 203 29.24 -6.10 -22.35
CA PRO A 203 29.38 -7.51 -21.99
C PRO A 203 29.84 -7.61 -20.54
N LEU A 204 29.08 -8.34 -19.72
CA LEU A 204 29.42 -8.63 -18.32
C LEU A 204 30.09 -9.99 -18.15
N SER A 205 29.76 -10.95 -19.00
CA SER A 205 30.28 -12.30 -18.97
C SER A 205 30.36 -12.87 -20.38
N ILE A 206 31.49 -13.49 -20.71
CA ILE A 206 31.73 -14.17 -21.98
C ILE A 206 32.35 -15.51 -21.64
N ILE A 207 31.56 -16.57 -21.72
CA ILE A 207 32.01 -17.91 -21.35
C ILE A 207 31.78 -18.90 -22.49
N ALA A 208 32.52 -20.00 -22.46
CA ALA A 208 32.12 -21.23 -23.13
C ALA A 208 32.04 -22.38 -22.12
N ALA A 209 31.06 -23.27 -22.29
CA ALA A 209 30.98 -24.51 -21.50
C ALA A 209 30.40 -25.65 -22.35
N ARG A 210 30.70 -26.88 -21.95
CA ARG A 210 30.20 -28.09 -22.60
C ARG A 210 28.70 -28.23 -22.32
N VAL A 211 27.96 -28.58 -23.36
CA VAL A 211 26.52 -28.88 -23.30
C VAL A 211 26.35 -30.28 -22.72
N GLU A 212 25.76 -30.37 -21.53
CA GLU A 212 25.38 -31.64 -20.91
C GLU A 212 24.14 -32.20 -21.63
N LYS A 213 23.10 -31.35 -21.76
CA LYS A 213 21.83 -31.69 -22.40
C LYS A 213 21.06 -30.44 -22.80
N VAL A 214 20.09 -30.61 -23.68
CA VAL A 214 19.15 -29.55 -24.11
C VAL A 214 17.73 -30.06 -23.86
N ASN A 215 16.95 -29.30 -23.10
CA ASN A 215 15.57 -29.62 -22.70
C ASN A 215 14.67 -28.44 -23.09
N ASP A 216 13.72 -28.65 -24.03
CA ASP A 216 12.71 -27.65 -24.47
C ASP A 216 13.11 -26.18 -24.26
N HIS A 217 13.97 -25.68 -25.16
CA HIS A 217 14.45 -24.29 -25.18
C HIS A 217 15.32 -23.84 -23.99
N GLN A 218 15.78 -24.76 -23.13
CA GLN A 218 16.76 -24.53 -22.07
C GLN A 218 17.96 -25.49 -22.23
N THR A 219 19.18 -24.95 -22.16
CA THR A 219 20.42 -25.75 -22.24
C THR A 219 21.04 -25.91 -20.86
N VAL A 220 21.44 -27.14 -20.51
CA VAL A 220 22.20 -27.42 -19.28
C VAL A 220 23.67 -27.50 -19.64
N LEU A 221 24.47 -26.62 -19.02
CA LEU A 221 25.91 -26.53 -19.22
C LEU A 221 26.67 -27.13 -18.03
N GLU A 222 27.74 -27.85 -18.34
CA GLU A 222 28.56 -28.50 -17.33
C GLU A 222 29.44 -27.50 -16.57
N PRO A 223 29.21 -27.27 -15.26
CA PRO A 223 29.87 -26.18 -14.53
C PRO A 223 31.39 -26.29 -14.48
N LYS A 224 31.92 -27.52 -14.46
CA LYS A 224 33.37 -27.80 -14.39
C LYS A 224 34.12 -27.51 -15.69
N THR A 225 33.40 -27.27 -16.78
CA THR A 225 33.96 -27.04 -18.12
C THR A 225 33.97 -25.58 -18.52
N ILE A 226 33.50 -24.67 -17.65
CA ILE A 226 33.43 -23.24 -17.95
C ILE A 226 34.82 -22.69 -18.25
N VAL A 227 34.94 -22.02 -19.40
CA VAL A 227 36.10 -21.26 -19.86
C VAL A 227 35.70 -19.78 -19.94
N ASP A 228 36.43 -18.90 -19.25
CA ASP A 228 36.29 -17.45 -19.41
C ASP A 228 36.99 -16.98 -20.69
N LEU A 229 36.21 -16.49 -21.65
CA LEU A 229 36.67 -16.04 -22.96
C LEU A 229 36.92 -14.54 -23.02
N SER A 230 36.78 -13.81 -21.90
CA SER A 230 36.91 -12.35 -21.87
C SER A 230 38.28 -11.87 -22.38
N LYS A 231 39.33 -12.68 -22.17
CA LYS A 231 40.71 -12.39 -22.63
C LYS A 231 40.94 -12.71 -24.10
N ASN A 232 40.05 -13.48 -24.73
CA ASN A 232 40.09 -13.85 -26.15
C ASN A 232 39.40 -12.81 -27.05
N ILE A 233 38.93 -11.70 -26.47
CA ILE A 233 38.31 -10.61 -27.21
C ILE A 233 39.36 -9.59 -27.65
N HIS A 234 39.45 -9.38 -28.96
CA HIS A 234 40.30 -8.38 -29.57
C HIS A 234 39.46 -7.51 -30.51
N ASN A 235 39.44 -6.19 -30.27
CA ASN A 235 38.67 -5.22 -31.07
C ASN A 235 37.18 -5.60 -31.26
N GLY A 236 36.55 -6.18 -30.23
CA GLY A 236 35.14 -6.61 -30.28
C GLY A 236 34.88 -7.92 -31.02
N THR A 237 35.93 -8.62 -31.44
CA THR A 237 35.85 -9.95 -32.07
C THR A 237 36.41 -11.03 -31.15
N LEU A 238 35.77 -12.20 -31.15
CA LEU A 238 36.21 -13.40 -30.45
C LEU A 238 36.90 -14.33 -31.46
N ASP A 239 38.06 -14.84 -31.07
CA ASP A 239 38.75 -15.94 -31.74
C ASP A 239 38.97 -17.08 -30.73
N TRP A 240 38.21 -18.16 -30.88
CA TRP A 240 38.28 -19.32 -30.00
C TRP A 240 37.89 -20.61 -30.70
N LYS A 241 38.63 -21.70 -30.41
CA LYS A 241 38.35 -23.05 -30.88
C LYS A 241 37.77 -23.89 -29.75
N ALA A 242 36.59 -24.48 -29.97
CA ALA A 242 36.01 -25.42 -29.04
C ALA A 242 36.91 -26.66 -28.88
N PRO A 243 37.05 -27.21 -27.66
CA PRO A 243 37.68 -28.51 -27.45
C PRO A 243 37.10 -29.60 -28.35
N ASP A 244 37.90 -30.62 -28.63
CA ASP A 244 37.54 -31.69 -29.58
C ASP A 244 36.57 -32.74 -28.95
N ASP A 245 35.93 -32.42 -27.81
CA ASP A 245 34.96 -33.25 -27.11
C ASP A 245 33.58 -32.59 -26.93
N GLY A 246 32.52 -33.29 -27.33
CA GLY A 246 31.13 -32.86 -27.11
C GLY A 246 30.73 -31.58 -27.86
N LYS A 247 29.54 -31.04 -27.53
CA LYS A 247 29.08 -29.74 -28.02
C LYS A 247 29.43 -28.68 -26.99
N TRP A 248 29.81 -27.50 -27.45
CA TRP A 248 30.12 -26.35 -26.62
C TRP A 248 29.17 -25.21 -26.92
N GLN A 249 28.83 -24.41 -25.93
CA GLN A 249 28.03 -23.22 -26.11
C GLN A 249 28.82 -22.01 -25.62
N ILE A 250 29.01 -21.02 -26.50
CA ILE A 250 29.48 -19.70 -26.12
C ILE A 250 28.25 -18.91 -25.65
N VAL A 251 28.33 -18.35 -24.45
CA VAL A 251 27.26 -17.54 -23.86
C VAL A 251 27.82 -16.17 -23.51
N VAL A 252 27.14 -15.14 -23.97
CA VAL A 252 27.42 -13.75 -23.64
C VAL A 252 26.26 -13.17 -22.86
N THR A 253 26.53 -12.71 -21.65
CA THR A 253 25.57 -11.94 -20.86
C THR A 253 25.93 -10.46 -20.92
N TRP A 254 24.95 -9.65 -21.29
CA TRP A 254 25.06 -8.22 -21.49
C TRP A 254 24.34 -7.47 -20.37
N LYS A 255 24.84 -6.27 -20.04
CA LYS A 255 24.06 -5.22 -19.39
C LYS A 255 23.68 -4.19 -20.45
N ILE A 256 22.40 -3.88 -20.54
CA ILE A 256 21.86 -2.94 -21.53
C ILE A 256 20.91 -1.93 -20.85
N PRO A 257 20.78 -0.69 -21.37
CA PRO A 257 19.68 0.18 -21.00
C PRO A 257 18.33 -0.42 -21.41
N SER A 258 17.33 -0.35 -20.54
CA SER A 258 16.00 -0.95 -20.76
C SER A 258 15.21 -0.24 -21.86
N GLY A 259 15.48 1.05 -22.08
CA GLY A 259 14.71 1.90 -22.99
C GLY A 259 13.30 2.21 -22.50
N GLU A 260 12.95 1.87 -21.27
CA GLU A 260 11.62 2.08 -20.71
C GLU A 260 11.20 3.56 -20.70
N LYS A 261 9.93 3.81 -21.02
CA LYS A 261 9.31 5.14 -20.96
C LYS A 261 8.47 5.25 -19.69
N PRO A 262 8.49 6.40 -18.99
CA PRO A 262 7.53 6.66 -17.93
C PRO A 262 6.09 6.67 -18.48
N SER A 263 5.20 5.97 -17.80
CA SER A 263 3.77 5.94 -18.05
C SER A 263 3.14 7.31 -17.82
N LEU A 264 2.21 7.70 -18.70
CA LEU A 264 1.32 8.85 -18.52
C LEU A 264 2.00 10.21 -18.34
N ILE A 265 3.26 10.32 -18.78
CA ILE A 265 4.04 11.55 -18.68
C ILE A 265 3.46 12.66 -19.56
N ALA A 266 3.31 13.84 -18.99
CA ALA A 266 2.77 15.02 -19.65
C ALA A 266 3.82 15.74 -20.51
N SER A 267 4.60 15.00 -21.33
CA SER A 267 5.60 15.53 -22.27
C SER A 267 5.69 14.67 -23.53
N GLU A 268 5.76 15.32 -24.69
CA GLU A 268 5.99 14.67 -25.98
C GLU A 268 7.45 14.32 -26.27
N LYS A 269 8.39 14.77 -25.43
CA LYS A 269 9.82 14.51 -25.64
C LYS A 269 10.12 13.01 -25.49
N ASN A 270 11.28 12.58 -25.99
CA ASN A 270 11.78 11.23 -25.69
C ASN A 270 12.17 11.13 -24.21
N ASN A 271 11.32 10.50 -23.40
CA ASN A 271 11.51 10.35 -21.96
C ASN A 271 11.96 8.93 -21.62
N TYR A 272 12.88 8.80 -20.65
CA TYR A 272 13.37 7.52 -20.14
C TYR A 272 13.13 7.41 -18.64
N VAL A 273 12.78 6.21 -18.18
CA VAL A 273 12.86 5.85 -16.76
C VAL A 273 14.32 5.84 -16.34
N ILE A 274 14.65 6.54 -15.26
CA ILE A 274 16.04 6.65 -14.80
C ILE A 274 16.57 5.32 -14.28
N ASP A 275 17.89 5.17 -14.24
CA ASP A 275 18.52 4.11 -13.45
C ASP A 275 18.34 4.39 -11.96
N HIS A 276 17.31 3.76 -11.37
CA HIS A 276 17.02 3.87 -9.95
C HIS A 276 18.14 3.29 -9.09
N LEU A 277 18.98 2.40 -9.64
CA LEU A 277 20.04 1.71 -8.91
C LEU A 277 21.39 2.42 -9.06
N ASP A 278 21.44 3.57 -9.75
CA ASP A 278 22.61 4.46 -9.80
C ASP A 278 22.35 5.71 -8.93
N PRO A 279 22.98 5.83 -7.75
CA PRO A 279 22.74 6.95 -6.84
C PRO A 279 23.16 8.30 -7.43
N ALA A 280 24.09 8.33 -8.40
CA ALA A 280 24.46 9.57 -9.08
C ALA A 280 23.36 10.04 -10.03
N VAL A 281 22.70 9.11 -10.72
CA VAL A 281 21.54 9.41 -11.56
C VAL A 281 20.35 9.87 -10.71
N VAL A 282 20.08 9.22 -9.59
CA VAL A 282 19.04 9.63 -8.62
C VAL A 282 19.29 11.05 -8.12
N ALA A 283 20.51 11.35 -7.64
CA ALA A 283 20.86 12.70 -7.16
C ALA A 283 20.77 13.77 -8.27
N LYS A 284 21.21 13.44 -9.49
CA LYS A 284 21.08 14.31 -10.67
C LYS A 284 19.61 14.59 -10.99
N THR A 285 18.74 13.60 -10.83
CA THR A 285 17.29 13.73 -11.05
C THR A 285 16.67 14.72 -10.09
N TYR A 286 16.91 14.55 -8.80
CA TYR A 286 16.37 15.47 -7.80
C TYR A 286 16.96 16.89 -7.93
N GLU A 287 18.24 17.04 -8.27
CA GLU A 287 18.79 18.37 -8.53
C GLU A 287 18.16 19.04 -9.76
N TYR A 288 17.85 18.29 -10.82
CA TYR A 288 17.18 18.84 -11.99
C TYR A 288 15.74 19.28 -11.69
N LEU A 289 14.98 18.47 -10.94
CA LEU A 289 13.55 18.68 -10.70
C LEU A 289 13.24 19.56 -9.49
N LEU A 290 14.13 19.63 -8.50
CA LEU A 290 13.91 20.30 -7.21
C LEU A 290 15.02 21.29 -6.86
N GLY A 291 16.09 21.34 -7.64
CA GLY A 291 17.19 22.29 -7.46
C GLY A 291 16.78 23.73 -7.79
N ARG A 292 17.78 24.63 -7.76
CA ARG A 292 17.55 26.08 -7.91
C ARG A 292 16.89 26.48 -9.23
N ARG A 293 17.02 25.64 -10.27
CA ARG A 293 16.40 25.85 -11.60
C ARG A 293 14.90 26.10 -11.51
N THR A 294 14.20 25.40 -10.62
CA THR A 294 12.74 25.46 -10.55
C THR A 294 12.22 26.55 -9.61
N GLY A 295 13.10 27.14 -8.79
CA GLY A 295 12.73 28.10 -7.74
C GLY A 295 11.96 27.47 -6.57
N LEU A 296 11.75 26.15 -6.57
CA LEU A 296 11.02 25.44 -5.52
C LEU A 296 11.84 25.22 -4.26
N ASN A 297 13.16 25.39 -4.32
CA ASN A 297 14.07 25.16 -3.21
C ASN A 297 13.78 25.99 -1.95
N LYS A 298 13.07 27.12 -2.07
CA LYS A 298 12.62 27.93 -0.93
C LYS A 298 11.43 27.34 -0.15
N TYR A 299 10.78 26.33 -0.71
CA TYR A 299 9.64 25.61 -0.09
C TYR A 299 10.04 24.27 0.51
N HIS A 300 11.29 23.83 0.33
CA HIS A 300 11.80 22.59 0.89
C HIS A 300 11.60 22.57 2.41
N GLY A 301 11.06 21.47 2.90
CA GLY A 301 10.77 21.25 4.31
C GLY A 301 9.57 22.02 4.85
N LYS A 302 9.09 23.11 4.23
CA LYS A 302 7.82 23.80 4.55
C LYS A 302 7.33 24.67 3.36
N PRO A 303 6.17 24.40 2.74
CA PRO A 303 5.23 23.32 3.02
C PRO A 303 5.58 21.99 2.34
N MET A 304 6.61 21.95 1.48
CA MET A 304 7.00 20.73 0.76
C MET A 304 7.66 19.74 1.73
N ARG A 305 6.93 18.69 2.10
CA ARG A 305 7.36 17.69 3.07
C ARG A 305 8.16 16.59 2.42
N ALA A 306 7.60 15.94 1.41
CA ALA A 306 8.22 14.77 0.82
C ALA A 306 8.21 14.78 -0.71
N ILE A 307 9.12 13.99 -1.27
CA ILE A 307 9.00 13.49 -2.63
C ILE A 307 8.46 12.08 -2.55
N PHE A 308 7.38 11.87 -3.29
CA PHE A 308 6.73 10.59 -3.45
C PHE A 308 7.24 9.88 -4.70
N ASN A 309 7.62 8.61 -4.53
CA ASN A 309 7.83 7.69 -5.63
C ASN A 309 6.77 6.59 -5.57
N ASP A 310 5.91 6.60 -6.59
CA ASP A 310 4.87 5.62 -6.89
C ASP A 310 5.44 4.19 -7.03
N SER A 311 4.56 3.21 -7.15
CA SER A 311 4.90 1.81 -7.35
C SER A 311 5.81 1.60 -8.59
N TYR A 312 6.72 0.63 -8.50
CA TYR A 312 7.74 0.41 -9.52
C TYR A 312 7.27 -0.57 -10.59
N GLU A 313 6.91 -0.05 -11.76
CA GLU A 313 6.46 -0.83 -12.92
C GLU A 313 7.60 -1.11 -13.92
N PHE A 314 8.75 -1.59 -13.45
CA PHE A 314 9.92 -1.71 -14.31
C PHE A 314 9.71 -2.67 -15.50
N HIS A 315 10.13 -2.25 -16.69
CA HIS A 315 10.12 -3.08 -17.89
C HIS A 315 11.49 -3.75 -18.11
N THR A 316 11.99 -4.41 -17.07
CA THR A 316 13.28 -5.12 -17.05
C THR A 316 13.09 -6.63 -17.01
N ASP A 317 13.77 -7.37 -17.90
CA ASP A 317 13.76 -8.82 -17.85
C ASP A 317 14.47 -9.32 -16.58
N ARG A 318 15.67 -8.78 -16.33
CA ARG A 318 16.42 -9.00 -15.10
C ARG A 318 17.20 -7.75 -14.70
N ILE A 319 16.97 -7.18 -13.53
CA ILE A 319 17.57 -5.93 -13.04
C ILE A 319 19.07 -6.12 -12.78
N ILE A 320 19.90 -5.14 -13.14
CA ILE A 320 21.35 -5.14 -12.87
C ILE A 320 21.84 -3.72 -12.63
N SER A 321 22.80 -3.50 -11.73
CA SER A 321 23.44 -2.20 -11.50
C SER A 321 24.93 -2.22 -11.85
N ALA A 322 25.59 -1.06 -11.80
CA ALA A 322 27.04 -0.97 -12.02
C ALA A 322 27.87 -1.67 -10.92
N ASP A 323 27.42 -1.63 -9.68
CA ASP A 323 28.10 -2.20 -8.51
C ASP A 323 27.64 -3.62 -8.13
N PHE A 324 26.66 -4.18 -8.87
CA PHE A 324 26.00 -5.43 -8.55
C PHE A 324 26.97 -6.60 -8.34
N LEU A 325 27.90 -6.85 -9.27
CA LEU A 325 28.80 -8.02 -9.19
C LEU A 325 29.68 -7.99 -7.94
N ASN A 326 30.18 -6.81 -7.57
CA ASN A 326 30.97 -6.63 -6.35
C ASN A 326 30.12 -6.84 -5.11
N LYS A 327 28.90 -6.31 -5.11
CA LYS A 327 27.94 -6.46 -4.01
C LYS A 327 27.51 -7.92 -3.83
N PHE A 328 27.20 -8.60 -4.93
CA PHE A 328 26.88 -10.02 -4.98
C PHE A 328 28.00 -10.84 -4.34
N LYS A 329 29.23 -10.67 -4.83
CA LYS A 329 30.39 -11.43 -4.34
C LYS A 329 30.64 -11.21 -2.86
N THR A 330 30.46 -9.97 -2.38
CA THR A 330 30.61 -9.63 -0.97
C THR A 330 29.52 -10.25 -0.10
N MET A 331 28.27 -10.27 -0.57
CA MET A 331 27.12 -10.76 0.21
C MET A 331 27.00 -12.29 0.21
N ASN A 332 27.26 -12.91 -0.94
CA ASN A 332 26.99 -14.33 -1.16
C ASN A 332 28.28 -15.18 -1.12
N GLY A 333 29.45 -14.53 -1.16
CA GLY A 333 30.74 -15.17 -1.00
C GLY A 333 31.25 -15.94 -2.22
N TYR A 334 30.65 -15.77 -3.40
CA TYR A 334 31.13 -16.38 -4.64
C TYR A 334 30.90 -15.44 -5.84
N ASP A 335 31.57 -15.73 -6.95
CA ASP A 335 31.47 -14.94 -8.17
C ASP A 335 30.36 -15.48 -9.07
N ILE A 336 29.30 -14.71 -9.27
CA ILE A 336 28.18 -15.09 -10.14
C ILE A 336 28.45 -14.82 -11.61
N THR A 337 29.51 -14.09 -11.95
CA THR A 337 29.76 -13.62 -13.32
C THR A 337 29.67 -14.75 -14.38
N PRO A 338 30.27 -15.94 -14.18
CA PRO A 338 30.14 -17.04 -15.14
C PRO A 338 28.73 -17.65 -15.24
N TYR A 339 27.88 -17.37 -14.25
CA TYR A 339 26.54 -17.94 -14.09
C TYR A 339 25.42 -16.95 -14.42
N LEU A 340 25.72 -15.70 -14.82
CA LEU A 340 24.69 -14.67 -15.03
C LEU A 340 23.59 -15.07 -16.01
N ALA A 341 23.91 -15.90 -17.01
CA ALA A 341 22.90 -16.40 -17.96
C ALA A 341 21.85 -17.31 -17.30
N SER A 342 22.18 -17.98 -16.19
CA SER A 342 21.24 -18.87 -15.49
C SER A 342 20.27 -18.17 -14.57
N VAL A 343 20.50 -16.88 -14.32
CA VAL A 343 19.58 -16.03 -13.57
C VAL A 343 18.82 -15.02 -14.45
N PHE A 344 19.09 -15.01 -15.75
CA PHE A 344 18.31 -14.24 -16.71
C PHE A 344 17.04 -15.01 -17.06
N GLN A 345 15.88 -14.42 -16.79
CA GLN A 345 14.59 -14.91 -17.23
C GLN A 345 13.80 -13.76 -17.83
N LYS A 346 13.20 -13.97 -19.00
CA LYS A 346 12.44 -12.93 -19.69
C LYS A 346 11.22 -12.50 -18.84
N GLY A 347 11.07 -11.20 -18.66
CA GLY A 347 10.00 -10.57 -17.89
C GLY A 347 9.97 -10.90 -16.40
N TYR A 348 11.07 -11.37 -15.79
CA TYR A 348 11.06 -11.80 -14.38
C TYR A 348 10.83 -10.63 -13.42
N ASP A 349 11.47 -9.49 -13.68
CA ASP A 349 11.32 -8.29 -12.85
C ASP A 349 10.25 -7.32 -13.40
N HIS A 350 9.43 -7.75 -14.36
CA HIS A 350 8.27 -6.97 -14.82
C HIS A 350 7.17 -6.94 -13.77
N PRO A 351 6.32 -5.90 -13.74
CA PRO A 351 5.08 -5.97 -12.98
C PRO A 351 4.23 -7.13 -13.50
N VAL A 352 3.47 -7.78 -12.60
CA VAL A 352 2.84 -9.09 -12.84
C VAL A 352 1.98 -9.10 -14.11
N TYR A 353 1.22 -8.02 -14.33
CA TYR A 353 0.36 -7.92 -15.50
C TYR A 353 1.15 -8.00 -16.82
N LEU A 354 2.38 -7.47 -16.88
CA LEU A 354 3.28 -7.59 -18.03
C LEU A 354 4.05 -8.90 -18.03
N ALA A 355 4.48 -9.39 -16.85
CA ALA A 355 5.16 -10.67 -16.70
C ALA A 355 4.31 -11.83 -17.22
N SER A 356 2.98 -11.73 -17.13
CA SER A 356 2.02 -12.73 -17.65
C SER A 356 2.18 -13.01 -19.15
N MET A 357 2.70 -12.06 -19.94
CA MET A 357 3.01 -12.25 -21.37
C MET A 357 4.17 -13.22 -21.61
N TYR A 358 4.97 -13.48 -20.57
CA TYR A 358 6.11 -14.39 -20.57
C TYR A 358 5.88 -15.55 -19.60
N ALA A 359 4.62 -15.90 -19.34
CA ALA A 359 4.27 -17.01 -18.46
C ALA A 359 4.99 -18.31 -18.88
N GLY A 360 5.69 -18.93 -17.93
CA GLY A 360 6.48 -20.14 -18.17
C GLY A 360 7.86 -19.91 -18.80
N ALA A 361 8.28 -18.66 -19.04
CA ALA A 361 9.64 -18.35 -19.44
C ALA A 361 10.65 -18.91 -18.43
N LYS A 362 11.76 -19.45 -18.93
CA LYS A 362 12.85 -20.02 -18.15
C LYS A 362 14.17 -19.39 -18.58
N PRO A 363 15.23 -19.48 -17.75
CA PRO A 363 16.56 -19.15 -18.21
C PRO A 363 16.97 -19.98 -19.43
N PRO A 364 17.55 -19.37 -20.47
CA PRO A 364 17.95 -20.09 -21.69
C PRO A 364 19.08 -21.10 -21.42
N VAL A 365 19.87 -20.85 -20.37
CA VAL A 365 21.00 -21.68 -19.94
C VAL A 365 20.90 -21.89 -18.43
N VAL A 366 21.19 -23.10 -17.95
CA VAL A 366 21.37 -23.38 -16.51
C VAL A 366 22.55 -24.30 -16.28
N PHE A 367 23.08 -24.27 -15.05
CA PHE A 367 24.24 -25.08 -14.65
C PHE A 367 23.86 -26.23 -13.70
N ASN A 368 22.67 -26.15 -13.13
CA ASN A 368 22.05 -27.20 -12.33
C ASN A 368 20.54 -26.98 -12.33
N GLU A 369 19.78 -27.84 -12.98
CA GLU A 369 18.32 -27.65 -13.12
C GLU A 369 17.57 -27.65 -11.79
N LYS A 370 18.01 -28.46 -10.83
CA LYS A 370 17.30 -28.64 -9.55
C LYS A 370 17.59 -27.52 -8.57
N GLU A 371 18.82 -27.00 -8.58
CA GLU A 371 19.31 -26.06 -7.56
C GLU A 371 19.50 -24.62 -8.05
N ASN A 372 19.22 -24.33 -9.33
CA ASN A 372 19.37 -22.97 -9.89
C ASN A 372 18.52 -21.91 -9.15
N TRP A 373 17.40 -22.32 -8.53
CA TRP A 373 16.57 -21.42 -7.74
C TRP A 373 17.33 -20.75 -6.58
N ARG A 374 18.39 -21.39 -6.07
CA ARG A 374 19.24 -20.80 -5.01
C ARG A 374 20.10 -19.65 -5.53
N MET A 375 20.59 -19.75 -6.78
CA MET A 375 21.26 -18.63 -7.43
C MET A 375 20.30 -17.49 -7.71
N MET A 376 19.06 -17.80 -8.12
CA MET A 376 17.99 -16.79 -8.27
C MET A 376 17.76 -16.05 -6.94
N TYR A 377 17.63 -16.79 -5.83
CA TYR A 377 17.45 -16.21 -4.50
C TYR A 377 18.63 -15.30 -4.10
N ASP A 378 19.87 -15.73 -4.29
CA ASP A 378 21.05 -14.89 -3.99
C ASP A 378 21.10 -13.63 -4.87
N TYR A 379 20.66 -13.73 -6.12
CA TYR A 379 20.55 -12.60 -7.02
C TYR A 379 19.46 -11.63 -6.55
N ASP A 380 18.26 -12.11 -6.25
CA ASP A 380 17.14 -11.30 -5.75
C ASP A 380 17.54 -10.57 -4.47
N ARG A 381 18.17 -11.27 -3.51
CA ARG A 381 18.69 -10.67 -2.28
C ARG A 381 19.69 -9.55 -2.56
N THR A 382 20.49 -9.68 -3.62
CA THR A 382 21.45 -8.65 -4.03
C THR A 382 20.76 -7.47 -4.70
N VAL A 383 19.79 -7.70 -5.59
CA VAL A 383 18.96 -6.64 -6.21
C VAL A 383 18.26 -5.83 -5.13
N ASN A 384 17.62 -6.50 -4.17
CA ASN A 384 16.96 -5.89 -3.03
C ASN A 384 17.89 -4.95 -2.24
N GLU A 385 19.10 -5.42 -1.93
CA GLU A 385 20.06 -4.64 -1.18
C GLU A 385 20.61 -3.44 -1.98
N VAL A 386 20.87 -3.62 -3.28
CA VAL A 386 21.26 -2.52 -4.16
C VAL A 386 20.14 -1.49 -4.27
N PHE A 387 18.89 -1.91 -4.45
CA PHE A 387 17.74 -1.01 -4.50
C PHE A 387 17.57 -0.21 -3.20
N LYS A 388 17.57 -0.88 -2.03
CA LYS A 388 17.48 -0.20 -0.73
C LYS A 388 18.60 0.81 -0.53
N LYS A 389 19.84 0.47 -0.89
CA LYS A 389 21.00 1.34 -0.67
C LYS A 389 21.09 2.48 -1.68
N ASN A 390 21.01 2.15 -2.97
CA ASN A 390 21.33 3.06 -4.06
C ASN A 390 20.13 3.92 -4.47
N PHE A 391 18.90 3.42 -4.27
CA PHE A 391 17.70 4.22 -4.48
C PHE A 391 17.23 4.83 -3.15
N ILE A 392 16.60 4.03 -2.27
CA ILE A 392 15.94 4.54 -1.05
C ILE A 392 16.95 5.31 -0.17
N GLY A 393 18.12 4.72 0.09
CA GLY A 393 19.16 5.37 0.89
C GLY A 393 19.70 6.67 0.29
N ALA A 394 19.88 6.72 -1.03
CA ALA A 394 20.33 7.93 -1.72
C ALA A 394 19.24 9.01 -1.72
N SER A 395 17.98 8.64 -1.93
CA SER A 395 16.82 9.53 -1.86
C SER A 395 16.64 10.13 -0.48
N ASN A 396 16.61 9.29 0.57
CA ASN A 396 16.58 9.72 1.97
C ASN A 396 17.70 10.73 2.26
N SER A 397 18.93 10.46 1.80
CA SER A 397 20.09 11.31 2.06
C SER A 397 19.98 12.65 1.35
N TRP A 398 19.62 12.65 0.06
CA TRP A 398 19.52 13.87 -0.74
C TRP A 398 18.39 14.77 -0.23
N LEU A 399 17.21 14.19 0.03
CA LEU A 399 16.03 14.90 0.51
C LEU A 399 16.20 15.38 1.96
N GLY A 400 16.72 14.52 2.84
CA GLY A 400 16.97 14.82 4.24
C GLY A 400 17.94 16.00 4.43
N SER A 401 18.98 16.10 3.59
CA SER A 401 19.90 17.25 3.61
C SER A 401 19.24 18.61 3.29
N ARG A 402 18.00 18.57 2.79
CA ARG A 402 17.18 19.74 2.42
C ARG A 402 15.91 19.86 3.29
N GLY A 403 15.81 19.10 4.39
CA GLY A 403 14.66 19.13 5.31
C GLY A 403 13.40 18.46 4.77
N MET A 404 13.52 17.65 3.71
CA MET A 404 12.44 16.88 3.12
C MET A 404 12.60 15.39 3.42
N LEU A 405 11.56 14.61 3.12
CA LEU A 405 11.50 13.17 3.35
C LEU A 405 11.30 12.40 2.04
N HIS A 406 11.74 11.16 2.00
CA HIS A 406 11.37 10.23 0.92
C HIS A 406 10.14 9.41 1.31
N ARG A 407 9.08 9.49 0.50
CA ARG A 407 7.91 8.62 0.62
C ARG A 407 7.86 7.67 -0.56
N THR A 408 7.68 6.37 -0.34
CA THR A 408 7.71 5.43 -1.45
C THR A 408 6.88 4.17 -1.26
N GLN A 409 6.26 3.74 -2.34
CA GLN A 409 5.66 2.42 -2.55
C GLN A 409 6.73 1.43 -2.99
N ALA A 410 7.49 0.89 -2.03
CA ALA A 410 8.66 0.07 -2.30
C ALA A 410 8.32 -1.37 -2.72
N TYR A 411 7.60 -1.54 -3.84
CA TYR A 411 7.19 -2.80 -4.46
C TYR A 411 6.93 -2.64 -5.97
N GLY A 412 6.58 -3.73 -6.66
CA GLY A 412 6.25 -3.74 -8.10
C GLY A 412 7.17 -4.63 -8.95
N PHE A 413 8.20 -5.19 -8.33
CA PHE A 413 9.06 -6.26 -8.83
C PHE A 413 9.35 -7.24 -7.67
N PRO A 414 9.95 -8.43 -7.91
CA PRO A 414 10.29 -9.38 -6.84
C PRO A 414 11.16 -8.74 -5.75
N ILE A 415 10.59 -8.55 -4.54
CA ILE A 415 11.22 -7.74 -3.49
C ILE A 415 10.95 -8.26 -2.06
N ASP A 416 11.86 -7.98 -1.14
CA ASP A 416 11.68 -8.00 0.32
C ASP A 416 10.98 -6.71 0.77
N VAL A 417 9.65 -6.74 0.75
CA VAL A 417 8.79 -5.60 1.13
C VAL A 417 9.08 -5.11 2.56
N ILE A 418 9.38 -6.01 3.49
CA ILE A 418 9.66 -5.66 4.90
C ILE A 418 10.94 -4.83 4.98
N GLY A 419 12.02 -5.30 4.33
CA GLY A 419 13.30 -4.60 4.30
C GLY A 419 13.22 -3.26 3.56
N ALA A 420 12.47 -3.21 2.46
CA ALA A 420 12.31 -2.00 1.67
C ALA A 420 11.49 -0.94 2.43
N ALA A 421 10.35 -1.31 3.02
CA ALA A 421 9.54 -0.43 3.86
C ALA A 421 10.32 0.09 5.09
N GLY A 422 11.11 -0.78 5.73
CA GLY A 422 11.97 -0.38 6.85
C GLY A 422 13.06 0.63 6.48
N SER A 423 13.43 0.72 5.20
CA SER A 423 14.47 1.62 4.69
C SER A 423 13.94 3.02 4.33
N ALA A 424 12.65 3.17 4.02
CA ALA A 424 12.05 4.46 3.63
C ALA A 424 11.92 5.44 4.81
N ASP A 425 11.92 6.76 4.56
CA ASP A 425 11.56 7.74 5.59
C ASP A 425 10.05 7.65 5.93
N ILE A 426 9.21 7.57 4.88
CA ILE A 426 7.77 7.29 4.97
C ILE A 426 7.44 6.09 4.06
N PRO A 427 7.29 4.87 4.61
CA PRO A 427 6.83 3.73 3.83
C PRO A 427 5.36 3.89 3.45
N GLU A 428 5.03 3.55 2.20
CA GLU A 428 3.67 3.60 1.67
C GLU A 428 3.19 2.23 1.17
N ALA A 429 1.97 1.86 1.56
CA ALA A 429 1.22 0.73 1.03
C ALA A 429 0.17 1.19 -0.01
N GLU A 430 -0.62 0.26 -0.55
CA GLU A 430 -1.65 0.57 -1.54
C GLU A 430 -2.82 -0.41 -1.47
N GLN A 431 -4.01 0.06 -1.87
CA GLN A 431 -5.21 -0.76 -1.92
C GLN A 431 -5.37 -1.58 -3.22
N LEU A 432 -4.70 -1.24 -4.34
CA LEU A 432 -4.69 -2.06 -5.55
C LEU A 432 -3.68 -3.20 -5.48
N PHE A 433 -2.45 -2.92 -5.03
CA PHE A 433 -1.41 -3.94 -4.97
C PHE A 433 -1.81 -5.06 -4.01
N ALA A 434 -1.71 -6.31 -4.49
CA ALA A 434 -2.21 -7.51 -3.80
C ALA A 434 -3.65 -7.32 -3.26
N GLU A 435 -4.47 -6.55 -3.98
CA GLU A 435 -5.89 -6.26 -3.72
C GLU A 435 -6.18 -5.63 -2.35
N GLY A 436 -5.18 -4.95 -1.78
CA GLY A 436 -5.29 -4.34 -0.45
C GLY A 436 -5.47 -5.38 0.65
N SER A 437 -4.88 -6.57 0.46
CA SER A 437 -4.99 -7.69 1.38
C SER A 437 -4.30 -7.44 2.73
N GLU A 438 -4.87 -7.97 3.80
CA GLU A 438 -4.32 -7.87 5.17
C GLU A 438 -2.86 -8.37 5.21
N GLY A 439 -2.54 -9.45 4.48
CA GLY A 439 -1.18 -9.99 4.45
C GLY A 439 -0.18 -9.02 3.83
N TYR A 440 -0.51 -8.36 2.72
CA TYR A 440 0.35 -7.36 2.10
C TYR A 440 0.50 -6.11 2.98
N LEU A 441 -0.62 -5.56 3.49
CA LEU A 441 -0.57 -4.40 4.38
C LEU A 441 0.32 -4.66 5.60
N LYS A 442 0.25 -5.87 6.15
CA LYS A 442 1.11 -6.29 7.27
C LYS A 442 2.59 -6.45 6.90
N LEU A 443 2.97 -6.71 5.64
CA LEU A 443 4.38 -6.69 5.24
C LEU A 443 4.97 -5.28 5.36
N VAL A 444 4.26 -4.27 4.84
CA VAL A 444 4.69 -2.87 4.88
C VAL A 444 4.73 -2.36 6.33
N THR A 445 3.66 -2.59 7.10
CA THR A 445 3.58 -2.08 8.49
C THR A 445 4.54 -2.79 9.43
N SER A 446 4.84 -4.07 9.21
CA SER A 446 5.88 -4.77 9.98
C SER A 446 7.27 -4.20 9.71
N GLY A 447 7.62 -3.94 8.45
CA GLY A 447 8.88 -3.28 8.11
C GLY A 447 9.02 -1.91 8.77
N ALA A 448 7.92 -1.16 8.80
CA ALA A 448 7.84 0.13 9.47
C ALA A 448 7.99 0.04 11.01
N HIS A 449 7.24 -0.83 11.68
CA HIS A 449 7.28 -0.98 13.13
C HIS A 449 8.62 -1.53 13.64
N LEU A 450 9.19 -2.52 12.94
CA LEU A 450 10.54 -3.05 13.24
C LEU A 450 11.64 -1.98 13.17
N ASN A 451 11.38 -0.86 12.50
CA ASN A 451 12.31 0.27 12.35
C ASN A 451 11.74 1.57 12.95
N ASN A 452 10.73 1.50 13.81
CA ASN A 452 10.10 2.64 14.50
C ASN A 452 9.69 3.81 13.59
N LYS A 453 9.19 3.52 12.38
CA LYS A 453 8.67 4.57 11.50
C LYS A 453 7.43 5.22 12.12
N PRO A 454 7.40 6.55 12.30
CA PRO A 454 6.31 7.22 12.99
C PRO A 454 5.04 7.30 12.12
N VAL A 455 5.22 7.38 10.80
CA VAL A 455 4.13 7.49 9.83
C VAL A 455 4.26 6.39 8.79
N ILE A 456 3.14 5.73 8.51
CA ILE A 456 2.99 4.70 7.49
C ILE A 456 1.79 5.10 6.65
N THR A 457 2.04 5.35 5.37
CA THR A 457 1.00 5.84 4.47
C THR A 457 0.37 4.70 3.67
N GLN A 458 -0.83 4.96 3.15
CA GLN A 458 -1.45 4.07 2.17
C GLN A 458 -2.19 4.90 1.13
N GLU A 459 -2.01 4.55 -0.14
CA GLU A 459 -2.90 4.93 -1.23
C GLU A 459 -4.22 4.16 -1.11
N SER A 460 -5.28 4.89 -0.80
CA SER A 460 -6.55 4.35 -0.29
C SER A 460 -7.75 4.69 -1.18
N PHE A 461 -8.79 3.88 -1.02
CA PHE A 461 -10.13 4.05 -1.63
C PHE A 461 -10.19 3.81 -3.14
N VAL A 462 -9.21 3.08 -3.67
CA VAL A 462 -9.10 2.67 -5.07
C VAL A 462 -9.50 1.21 -5.28
N SER A 463 -10.25 0.94 -6.34
CA SER A 463 -10.61 -0.40 -6.78
C SER A 463 -10.88 -0.42 -8.27
N ILE A 464 -10.44 -1.50 -8.91
CA ILE A 464 -10.60 -1.73 -10.35
C ILE A 464 -12.08 -1.97 -10.69
N LEU A 465 -12.56 -1.36 -11.78
CA LEU A 465 -13.92 -1.44 -12.33
C LEU A 465 -15.06 -0.94 -11.43
N ARG A 466 -14.73 -0.14 -10.39
CA ARG A 466 -15.67 0.32 -9.37
C ARG A 466 -15.82 1.85 -9.29
N ALA A 467 -15.59 2.61 -10.37
CA ALA A 467 -15.83 4.06 -10.34
C ALA A 467 -17.28 4.37 -9.95
N GLU A 468 -17.44 5.49 -9.23
CA GLU A 468 -18.72 5.92 -8.65
C GLU A 468 -19.33 4.92 -7.65
N MET A 469 -18.63 3.88 -7.20
CA MET A 469 -19.11 2.98 -6.12
C MET A 469 -18.52 3.31 -4.74
N THR A 470 -17.71 4.37 -4.63
CA THR A 470 -17.18 4.81 -3.35
C THR A 470 -18.27 5.50 -2.54
N THR A 471 -18.50 5.06 -1.32
CA THR A 471 -19.50 5.62 -0.40
C THR A 471 -18.87 5.93 0.95
N PRO A 472 -19.46 6.81 1.78
CA PRO A 472 -18.94 7.10 3.11
C PRO A 472 -18.73 5.85 3.97
N GLN A 473 -19.70 4.93 4.01
CA GLN A 473 -19.58 3.65 4.70
C GLN A 473 -18.38 2.84 4.21
N LYS A 474 -18.19 2.75 2.89
CA LYS A 474 -17.10 1.99 2.28
C LYS A 474 -15.73 2.60 2.60
N ILE A 475 -15.63 3.94 2.57
CA ILE A 475 -14.42 4.67 3.01
C ILE A 475 -14.09 4.31 4.46
N LYS A 476 -15.07 4.38 5.37
CA LYS A 476 -14.85 4.04 6.79
C LYS A 476 -14.35 2.60 6.95
N MET A 477 -15.00 1.63 6.30
CA MET A 477 -14.61 0.22 6.44
C MET A 477 -13.20 -0.07 5.91
N TRP A 478 -12.81 0.53 4.78
CA TRP A 478 -11.44 0.41 4.27
C TRP A 478 -10.42 1.09 5.16
N ALA A 479 -10.75 2.28 5.67
CA ALA A 479 -9.91 2.97 6.63
C ALA A 479 -9.69 2.08 7.85
N ASP A 480 -10.75 1.49 8.42
CA ASP A 480 -10.67 0.67 9.62
C ASP A 480 -9.85 -0.61 9.41
N LYS A 481 -10.00 -1.27 8.26
CA LYS A 481 -9.13 -2.38 7.85
C LYS A 481 -7.67 -1.96 7.83
N SER A 482 -7.37 -0.87 7.12
CA SER A 482 -6.00 -0.36 6.93
C SER A 482 -5.37 0.05 8.27
N LEU A 483 -6.14 0.75 9.10
CA LEU A 483 -5.74 1.20 10.43
C LEU A 483 -5.48 0.02 11.38
N ALA A 484 -6.31 -1.02 11.34
CA ALA A 484 -6.09 -2.25 12.11
C ALA A 484 -4.83 -3.03 11.66
N CYS A 485 -4.41 -2.89 10.39
CA CYS A 485 -3.15 -3.44 9.91
C CYS A 485 -1.92 -2.61 10.29
N GLY A 486 -2.08 -1.37 10.77
CA GLY A 486 -0.99 -0.47 11.21
C GLY A 486 -0.73 0.75 10.35
N ILE A 487 -1.50 0.96 9.28
CA ILE A 487 -1.47 2.23 8.56
C ILE A 487 -1.97 3.35 9.48
N ASN A 488 -1.34 4.52 9.45
CA ASN A 488 -1.72 5.62 10.32
C ASN A 488 -1.77 7.01 9.62
N GLN A 489 -1.64 7.02 8.29
CA GLN A 489 -1.95 8.17 7.43
C GLN A 489 -2.50 7.69 6.07
N LEU A 490 -3.80 7.88 5.83
CA LEU A 490 -4.45 7.51 4.58
C LEU A 490 -4.33 8.63 3.56
N ILE A 491 -4.17 8.26 2.29
CA ILE A 491 -4.12 9.16 1.15
C ILE A 491 -5.23 8.73 0.20
N TYR A 492 -6.14 9.63 -0.13
CA TYR A 492 -7.16 9.33 -1.12
C TYR A 492 -6.47 9.17 -2.48
N HIS A 493 -6.73 8.07 -3.19
CA HIS A 493 -6.52 7.95 -4.63
C HIS A 493 -7.73 8.59 -5.32
N GLY A 494 -8.20 9.78 -5.01
CA GLY A 494 -7.56 11.08 -5.05
C GLY A 494 -8.65 12.06 -5.46
N THR A 495 -8.29 13.32 -5.63
CA THR A 495 -9.22 14.38 -6.04
C THR A 495 -8.66 15.07 -7.26
N PRO A 496 -9.18 14.82 -8.48
CA PRO A 496 -8.66 15.46 -9.69
C PRO A 496 -8.86 16.98 -9.64
N TYR A 497 -7.93 17.73 -10.24
CA TYR A 497 -8.09 19.17 -10.47
C TYR A 497 -9.39 19.45 -11.20
N LYS A 498 -10.11 20.50 -10.78
CA LYS A 498 -11.34 20.93 -11.44
C LYS A 498 -11.09 21.34 -12.89
N TYR A 499 -11.31 20.38 -13.79
CA TYR A 499 -11.14 20.55 -15.23
C TYR A 499 -12.47 20.30 -15.93
N ASN A 500 -13.29 21.36 -16.01
CA ASN A 500 -14.60 21.34 -16.65
C ASN A 500 -14.63 22.30 -17.85
N ASN A 501 -14.04 21.84 -18.95
CA ASN A 501 -13.99 22.55 -20.23
C ASN A 501 -15.13 22.10 -21.20
N GLY A 502 -16.09 21.30 -20.71
CA GLY A 502 -17.18 20.73 -21.50
C GLY A 502 -16.91 19.35 -22.13
N GLU A 503 -15.69 18.82 -22.06
CA GLU A 503 -15.34 17.53 -22.68
C GLU A 503 -15.70 16.29 -21.83
N TYR A 504 -16.02 16.48 -20.54
CA TYR A 504 -16.09 15.39 -19.54
C TYR A 504 -17.43 15.31 -18.79
N GLY A 505 -18.50 15.91 -19.30
CA GLY A 505 -19.77 16.04 -18.55
C GLY A 505 -19.75 17.20 -17.55
N ALA A 506 -20.85 17.36 -16.81
CA ALA A 506 -20.98 18.44 -15.82
C ALA A 506 -20.04 18.26 -14.62
N GLU A 507 -19.58 17.04 -14.39
CA GLU A 507 -18.73 16.63 -13.28
C GLU A 507 -17.25 16.93 -13.51
N GLY A 508 -16.88 17.22 -14.76
CA GLY A 508 -15.50 17.49 -15.16
C GLY A 508 -14.64 16.22 -15.25
N TRP A 509 -13.36 16.42 -15.49
CA TRP A 509 -12.40 15.33 -15.65
C TRP A 509 -12.27 14.47 -14.40
N ASN A 510 -12.42 13.16 -14.59
CA ASN A 510 -12.02 12.13 -13.62
C ASN A 510 -10.91 11.29 -14.27
N THR A 511 -9.73 11.34 -13.65
CA THR A 511 -8.49 10.73 -14.16
C THR A 511 -8.68 9.28 -14.58
N TRP A 512 -9.45 8.50 -13.82
CA TRP A 512 -9.52 7.04 -13.97
C TRP A 512 -10.89 6.53 -14.41
N SER A 513 -11.81 7.42 -14.75
CA SER A 513 -13.13 7.10 -15.30
C SER A 513 -13.62 8.25 -16.16
N SER A 514 -13.20 8.25 -17.43
CA SER A 514 -13.42 9.35 -18.37
C SER A 514 -14.02 8.82 -19.67
N PRO A 515 -14.80 9.61 -20.44
CA PRO A 515 -15.30 9.21 -21.76
C PRO A 515 -14.18 8.83 -22.75
N PHE A 516 -12.94 9.28 -22.51
CA PHE A 516 -11.77 8.92 -23.31
C PHE A 516 -11.07 7.63 -22.84
N LEU A 517 -11.58 6.98 -21.79
CA LEU A 517 -11.10 5.69 -21.24
C LEU A 517 -12.25 4.67 -21.13
N PRO A 518 -12.86 4.22 -22.24
CA PRO A 518 -14.05 3.38 -22.18
C PRO A 518 -13.83 2.01 -21.52
N PHE A 519 -12.58 1.54 -21.37
CA PHE A 519 -12.24 0.24 -20.81
C PHE A 519 -11.53 0.31 -19.44
N VAL A 520 -11.14 1.50 -18.98
CA VAL A 520 -10.48 1.71 -17.68
C VAL A 520 -11.41 2.51 -16.79
N ASN A 521 -11.69 1.98 -15.60
CA ASN A 521 -12.71 2.53 -14.71
C ASN A 521 -12.32 2.24 -13.27
N PHE A 522 -11.57 3.11 -12.58
CA PHE A 522 -11.16 2.89 -11.19
C PHE A 522 -11.89 3.84 -10.23
N SER A 523 -12.10 3.39 -9.00
CA SER A 523 -12.38 4.32 -7.90
C SER A 523 -11.08 4.96 -7.39
N THR A 524 -11.06 6.07 -6.66
CA THR A 524 -12.16 7.01 -6.46
C THR A 524 -11.86 8.31 -7.20
N GLY A 525 -12.84 8.85 -7.91
CA GLY A 525 -12.72 10.17 -8.54
C GLY A 525 -13.34 11.27 -7.70
N MET A 526 -13.17 11.23 -6.37
CA MET A 526 -13.97 12.05 -5.47
C MET A 526 -13.55 13.51 -5.54
N ASN A 527 -14.47 14.36 -5.99
CA ASN A 527 -14.29 15.80 -6.20
C ASN A 527 -15.52 16.59 -5.72
N GLU A 528 -15.51 17.92 -5.86
CA GLU A 528 -16.59 18.81 -5.38
C GLU A 528 -17.98 18.53 -5.98
N THR A 529 -18.05 17.78 -7.09
CA THR A 529 -19.30 17.39 -7.75
C THR A 529 -19.82 16.02 -7.29
N ASP A 530 -19.03 15.28 -6.50
CA ASP A 530 -19.46 14.03 -5.89
C ASP A 530 -20.59 14.29 -4.88
N PRO A 531 -21.70 13.52 -4.90
CA PRO A 531 -22.83 13.72 -3.98
C PRO A 531 -22.44 13.66 -2.50
N PHE A 532 -21.37 12.93 -2.17
CA PHE A 532 -20.85 12.77 -0.82
C PHE A 532 -19.77 13.80 -0.46
N TRP A 533 -19.37 14.70 -1.37
CA TRP A 533 -18.36 15.72 -1.08
C TRP A 533 -18.73 16.60 0.12
N LYS A 534 -20.02 16.94 0.24
CA LYS A 534 -20.59 17.68 1.38
C LYS A 534 -20.33 17.03 2.75
N ASP A 535 -20.03 15.73 2.77
CA ASP A 535 -19.79 14.93 3.96
C ASP A 535 -18.31 14.62 4.20
N VAL A 536 -17.42 14.94 3.25
CA VAL A 536 -15.99 14.64 3.32
C VAL A 536 -15.34 15.25 4.55
N LYS A 537 -15.76 16.45 4.98
CA LYS A 537 -15.24 17.05 6.22
C LYS A 537 -15.52 16.19 7.45
N GLN A 538 -16.71 15.61 7.56
CA GLN A 538 -17.08 14.75 8.69
C GLN A 538 -16.32 13.42 8.63
N ILE A 539 -16.17 12.84 7.44
CA ILE A 539 -15.35 11.64 7.21
C ILE A 539 -13.89 11.91 7.60
N ASN A 540 -13.32 13.03 7.15
CA ASN A 540 -11.95 13.41 7.44
C ASN A 540 -11.73 13.72 8.93
N ALA A 541 -12.74 14.23 9.64
CA ALA A 541 -12.68 14.39 11.09
C ALA A 541 -12.60 13.03 11.81
N TYR A 542 -13.37 12.03 11.36
CA TYR A 542 -13.25 10.65 11.85
C TYR A 542 -11.83 10.10 11.61
N LEU A 543 -11.33 10.22 10.38
CA LEU A 543 -9.98 9.76 10.02
C LEU A 543 -8.90 10.49 10.82
N ALA A 544 -9.04 11.80 11.05
CA ALA A 544 -8.09 12.58 11.84
C ALA A 544 -7.97 12.08 13.29
N ARG A 545 -9.09 11.72 13.92
CA ARG A 545 -9.10 11.16 15.29
C ARG A 545 -8.44 9.80 15.36
N CYS A 546 -8.76 8.90 14.42
CA CYS A 546 -8.12 7.58 14.36
C CYS A 546 -6.62 7.69 14.10
N GLN A 547 -6.21 8.50 13.12
CA GLN A 547 -4.81 8.69 12.78
C GLN A 547 -4.01 9.40 13.88
N TYR A 548 -4.63 10.33 14.62
CA TYR A 548 -4.04 10.90 15.84
C TYR A 548 -3.78 9.83 16.90
N ALA A 549 -4.76 8.98 17.18
CA ALA A 549 -4.62 7.91 18.16
C ALA A 549 -3.52 6.90 17.75
N LEU A 550 -3.46 6.54 16.48
CA LEU A 550 -2.56 5.50 15.96
C LEU A 550 -1.14 5.99 15.63
N ARG A 551 -0.89 7.30 15.73
CA ARG A 551 0.45 7.89 15.70
C ARG A 551 1.01 8.17 17.11
N ALA A 552 0.19 8.12 18.15
CA ALA A 552 0.62 8.33 19.53
C ALA A 552 1.53 7.20 20.02
N GLY A 553 2.48 7.51 20.91
CA GLY A 553 3.38 6.53 21.51
C GLY A 553 4.16 5.70 20.48
N LYS A 554 4.54 4.48 20.85
CA LYS A 554 5.19 3.50 19.97
C LYS A 554 4.27 2.32 19.64
N PRO A 555 4.45 1.63 18.50
CA PRO A 555 3.74 0.39 18.24
C PRO A 555 4.07 -0.66 19.33
N LYS A 556 3.09 -1.49 19.68
CA LYS A 556 3.27 -2.62 20.58
C LYS A 556 2.70 -3.88 19.92
N THR A 557 3.54 -4.91 19.81
CA THR A 557 3.22 -6.17 19.16
C THR A 557 3.72 -7.33 20.03
N ASP A 558 2.89 -8.37 20.21
CA ASP A 558 3.20 -9.46 21.13
C ASP A 558 4.17 -10.49 20.51
N VAL A 559 3.96 -10.87 19.25
CA VAL A 559 4.72 -11.94 18.60
C VAL A 559 5.18 -11.58 17.19
N LEU A 560 6.27 -12.20 16.73
CA LEU A 560 6.75 -12.09 15.36
C LEU A 560 6.54 -13.39 14.59
N ILE A 561 6.27 -13.31 13.29
CA ILE A 561 6.19 -14.44 12.36
C ILE A 561 7.36 -14.32 11.37
N TYR A 562 8.21 -15.33 11.29
CA TYR A 562 9.35 -15.29 10.38
C TYR A 562 8.92 -15.41 8.90
N MET A 563 9.34 -14.45 8.08
CA MET A 563 9.10 -14.37 6.64
C MET A 563 10.39 -14.69 5.87
N PRO A 564 10.48 -15.84 5.16
CA PRO A 564 11.73 -16.28 4.51
C PRO A 564 11.95 -15.70 3.10
N PHE A 565 10.90 -15.14 2.48
CA PHE A 565 10.89 -14.80 1.06
C PHE A 565 11.43 -13.38 0.80
N VAL A 566 12.09 -13.19 -0.34
CA VAL A 566 12.69 -11.92 -0.78
C VAL A 566 12.26 -11.53 -2.20
N ASP A 567 11.31 -12.28 -2.75
CA ASP A 567 10.85 -12.25 -4.14
C ASP A 567 9.33 -12.06 -4.23
N PHE A 568 8.76 -11.28 -3.28
CA PHE A 568 7.31 -11.09 -3.20
C PHE A 568 6.77 -10.28 -4.39
N THR A 569 5.69 -10.77 -5.01
CA THR A 569 4.90 -10.08 -6.04
C THR A 569 3.41 -10.11 -5.71
N GLU A 570 2.61 -9.20 -6.27
CA GLU A 570 1.18 -9.00 -5.91
C GLU A 570 0.28 -10.23 -6.08
N ASP A 571 0.59 -11.12 -7.01
CA ASP A 571 -0.19 -12.31 -7.32
C ASP A 571 0.14 -13.52 -6.44
N GLN A 572 1.17 -13.43 -5.60
CA GLN A 572 1.64 -14.58 -4.81
C GLN A 572 0.87 -14.77 -3.51
N LEU A 573 0.06 -13.80 -3.08
CA LEU A 573 -0.66 -13.87 -1.82
C LEU A 573 -1.90 -14.77 -1.94
N ALA A 574 -2.17 -15.56 -0.90
CA ALA A 574 -3.45 -16.27 -0.79
C ALA A 574 -4.40 -15.46 0.08
N THR A 575 -5.64 -15.25 -0.36
CA THR A 575 -6.67 -14.53 0.40
C THR A 575 -6.94 -15.19 1.75
N ASN A 576 -7.07 -14.38 2.81
CA ASN A 576 -7.56 -14.86 4.10
C ASN A 576 -9.07 -15.15 4.00
N PRO A 577 -9.55 -16.36 4.32
CA PRO A 577 -10.97 -16.70 4.20
C PRO A 577 -11.90 -15.86 5.09
N GLU A 578 -11.39 -15.22 6.14
CA GLU A 578 -12.18 -14.34 7.02
C GLU A 578 -12.07 -12.85 6.68
N GLU A 579 -11.31 -12.50 5.64
CA GLU A 579 -11.10 -11.13 5.21
C GLU A 579 -12.30 -10.63 4.39
N ILE A 580 -12.60 -9.34 4.53
CA ILE A 580 -13.66 -8.67 3.78
C ILE A 580 -13.09 -7.51 2.96
N LEU A 581 -13.88 -7.00 2.01
CA LEU A 581 -13.51 -5.88 1.14
C LEU A 581 -12.32 -6.13 0.21
N GLU A 582 -12.00 -7.39 -0.06
CA GLU A 582 -11.06 -7.75 -1.13
C GLU A 582 -11.54 -7.13 -2.46
N ARG A 583 -10.65 -6.46 -3.20
CA ARG A 583 -10.95 -5.70 -4.44
C ARG A 583 -12.04 -4.64 -4.28
N GLY A 584 -12.30 -4.21 -3.04
CA GLY A 584 -13.40 -3.33 -2.73
C GLY A 584 -14.78 -3.92 -2.92
N TYR A 585 -14.92 -5.24 -2.95
CA TYR A 585 -16.23 -5.85 -3.09
C TYR A 585 -16.97 -5.91 -1.76
N LEU A 586 -18.09 -5.18 -1.66
CA LEU A 586 -19.06 -5.34 -0.57
C LEU A 586 -20.09 -6.42 -0.94
N LYS A 587 -19.81 -7.66 -0.55
CA LYS A 587 -20.67 -8.82 -0.83
C LYS A 587 -22.11 -8.57 -0.38
N GLY A 588 -23.07 -8.83 -1.27
CA GLY A 588 -24.50 -8.65 -1.01
C GLY A 588 -25.02 -7.21 -1.19
N ILE A 589 -24.12 -6.23 -1.33
CA ILE A 589 -24.47 -4.83 -1.57
C ILE A 589 -24.14 -4.46 -3.02
N GLU A 590 -22.90 -4.68 -3.44
CA GLU A 590 -22.43 -4.33 -4.77
C GLU A 590 -22.65 -5.49 -5.76
N PRO A 591 -22.70 -5.22 -7.08
CA PRO A 591 -22.60 -6.28 -8.05
C PRO A 591 -21.20 -6.93 -7.97
N ASP A 592 -21.17 -8.25 -8.17
CA ASP A 592 -19.93 -8.97 -8.40
C ASP A 592 -19.42 -8.64 -9.81
N ILE A 593 -18.27 -7.96 -9.88
CA ILE A 593 -17.66 -7.53 -11.14
C ILE A 593 -16.40 -8.36 -11.34
N GLN A 594 -16.42 -9.18 -12.38
CA GLN A 594 -15.27 -9.91 -12.87
C GLN A 594 -14.73 -9.21 -14.12
N GLY A 595 -13.41 -9.03 -14.22
CA GLY A 595 -12.76 -8.33 -15.34
C GLY A 595 -11.34 -7.89 -15.01
N PHE A 596 -10.65 -7.27 -15.98
CA PHE A 596 -9.27 -6.75 -15.93
C PHE A 596 -8.58 -6.77 -14.55
N GLY A 597 -7.48 -7.51 -14.41
CA GLY A 597 -6.69 -7.54 -13.16
C GLY A 597 -7.16 -8.54 -12.10
N VAL A 598 -8.16 -9.39 -12.38
CA VAL A 598 -8.40 -10.61 -11.59
C VAL A 598 -7.29 -11.61 -11.90
N PHE A 599 -6.10 -11.37 -11.33
CA PHE A 599 -5.06 -12.39 -11.33
C PHE A 599 -5.53 -13.50 -10.40
N LYS A 600 -5.88 -14.65 -10.97
CA LYS A 600 -5.98 -15.85 -10.17
C LYS A 600 -4.58 -16.11 -9.64
N ALA A 601 -4.38 -15.83 -8.35
CA ALA A 601 -3.10 -16.03 -7.67
C ALA A 601 -2.54 -17.41 -8.05
N PRO A 602 -1.37 -17.49 -8.72
CA PRO A 602 -0.79 -18.77 -9.06
C PRO A 602 -0.50 -19.58 -7.79
N ASP A 603 -0.51 -20.91 -7.91
CA ASP A 603 -0.15 -21.79 -6.80
C ASP A 603 1.37 -21.79 -6.59
N THR A 604 1.90 -20.67 -6.08
CA THR A 604 3.30 -20.46 -5.77
C THR A 604 3.66 -20.97 -4.37
N ARG A 605 4.95 -21.00 -4.05
CA ARG A 605 5.42 -21.34 -2.71
C ARG A 605 4.89 -20.38 -1.63
N ILE A 606 4.83 -19.08 -1.94
CA ILE A 606 4.33 -18.04 -1.03
C ILE A 606 2.81 -18.19 -0.85
N ASN A 607 2.08 -18.45 -1.94
CA ASN A 607 0.63 -18.69 -1.88
C ASN A 607 0.28 -19.89 -0.98
N ARG A 608 0.95 -21.04 -1.20
CA ARG A 608 0.77 -22.24 -0.36
C ARG A 608 1.15 -22.00 1.10
N TRP A 609 2.16 -21.18 1.37
CA TRP A 609 2.56 -20.82 2.73
C TRP A 609 1.49 -19.99 3.43
N TYR A 610 0.98 -18.93 2.79
CA TYR A 610 -0.11 -18.11 3.35
C TYR A 610 -1.37 -18.93 3.66
N LYS A 611 -1.77 -19.87 2.78
CA LYS A 611 -2.91 -20.78 3.03
C LYS A 611 -2.78 -21.54 4.36
N LYS A 612 -1.57 -21.94 4.72
CA LYS A 612 -1.29 -22.64 5.98
C LYS A 612 -1.12 -21.68 7.17
N LEU A 613 -0.75 -20.43 6.90
CA LEU A 613 -0.54 -19.42 7.92
C LEU A 613 -1.85 -18.81 8.43
N TRP A 614 -2.87 -18.66 7.58
CA TRP A 614 -4.13 -18.00 7.98
C TRP A 614 -4.82 -18.59 9.21
N PRO A 615 -4.92 -19.91 9.39
CA PRO A 615 -5.48 -20.48 10.61
C PRO A 615 -4.73 -20.06 11.89
N ILE A 616 -3.39 -19.91 11.81
CA ILE A 616 -2.57 -19.45 12.94
C ILE A 616 -2.89 -17.98 13.24
N ILE A 617 -2.86 -17.12 12.22
CA ILE A 617 -3.15 -15.68 12.35
C ILE A 617 -4.55 -15.45 12.91
N ASN A 618 -5.57 -16.13 12.35
CA ASN A 618 -6.95 -15.95 12.81
C ASN A 618 -7.14 -16.43 14.25
N GLU A 619 -6.44 -17.48 14.68
CA GLU A 619 -6.44 -17.91 16.08
C GLU A 619 -5.73 -16.91 17.01
N LEU A 620 -4.63 -16.28 16.57
CA LEU A 620 -3.97 -15.21 17.32
C LEU A 620 -4.90 -14.01 17.51
N GLU A 621 -5.46 -13.47 16.42
CA GLU A 621 -6.38 -12.33 16.42
C GLU A 621 -7.60 -12.59 17.31
N ALA A 622 -8.20 -13.77 17.20
CA ALA A 622 -9.38 -14.13 17.97
C ALA A 622 -9.09 -14.27 19.48
N ASN A 623 -7.84 -14.51 19.88
CA ASN A 623 -7.42 -14.51 21.30
C ASN A 623 -6.78 -13.18 21.71
N GLY A 624 -6.84 -12.17 20.84
CA GLY A 624 -6.36 -10.83 21.12
C GLY A 624 -4.85 -10.62 21.03
N ILE A 625 -4.12 -11.58 20.44
CA ILE A 625 -2.65 -11.55 20.32
C ILE A 625 -2.25 -10.79 19.07
N THR A 626 -1.48 -9.72 19.25
CA THR A 626 -0.97 -8.91 18.14
C THR A 626 0.29 -9.51 17.53
N TRP A 627 0.45 -9.39 16.21
CA TRP A 627 1.53 -10.03 15.48
C TRP A 627 2.10 -9.13 14.36
N GLU A 628 3.34 -9.38 13.97
CA GLU A 628 4.04 -8.76 12.84
C GLU A 628 4.89 -9.79 12.11
N PHE A 629 5.25 -9.51 10.85
CA PHE A 629 6.24 -10.28 10.13
C PHE A 629 7.67 -9.81 10.46
N VAL A 630 8.64 -10.70 10.42
CA VAL A 630 10.07 -10.36 10.55
C VAL A 630 10.89 -11.04 9.46
N ASN A 631 11.70 -10.26 8.75
CA ASN A 631 12.67 -10.78 7.78
C ASN A 631 14.01 -11.13 8.47
N GLU A 632 14.91 -11.83 7.77
CA GLU A 632 16.23 -12.20 8.32
C GLU A 632 17.01 -10.96 8.79
N GLU A 633 17.02 -9.87 8.01
CA GLU A 633 17.79 -8.66 8.34
C GLU A 633 17.38 -8.06 9.69
N SER A 634 16.07 -7.91 9.93
CA SER A 634 15.55 -7.37 11.19
C SER A 634 15.77 -8.35 12.34
N LEU A 635 15.62 -9.65 12.10
CA LEU A 635 15.85 -10.69 13.10
C LEU A 635 17.32 -10.72 13.58
N GLN A 636 18.30 -10.44 12.72
CA GLN A 636 19.70 -10.37 13.14
C GLN A 636 19.94 -9.32 14.23
N LYS A 637 19.14 -8.24 14.23
CA LYS A 637 19.20 -7.14 15.21
C LYS A 637 18.57 -7.52 16.56
N ALA A 638 17.92 -8.69 16.67
CA ALA A 638 17.23 -9.11 17.88
C ALA A 638 18.20 -9.35 19.04
N THR A 639 17.81 -8.91 20.24
CA THR A 639 18.56 -9.15 21.49
C THR A 639 17.66 -9.83 22.50
N SER A 640 18.03 -11.03 22.96
CA SER A 640 17.25 -11.78 23.97
C SER A 640 17.28 -11.08 25.32
N VAL A 641 16.12 -11.05 25.98
CA VAL A 641 15.91 -10.48 27.32
C VAL A 641 15.05 -11.49 28.11
N GLY A 642 15.71 -12.44 28.76
CA GLY A 642 15.03 -13.56 29.40
C GLY A 642 14.29 -14.41 28.37
N LYS A 643 12.96 -14.57 28.54
CA LYS A 643 12.10 -15.29 27.58
C LYS A 643 11.67 -14.45 26.37
N ASP A 644 11.79 -13.13 26.48
CA ASP A 644 11.43 -12.16 25.45
C ASP A 644 12.67 -11.79 24.62
N PHE A 645 12.48 -10.96 23.61
CA PHE A 645 13.56 -10.34 22.86
C PHE A 645 13.15 -8.98 22.32
N THR A 646 14.15 -8.16 22.02
CA THR A 646 13.94 -6.80 21.50
C THR A 646 14.52 -6.61 20.11
N ILE A 647 13.82 -5.84 19.27
CA ILE A 647 14.33 -5.33 17.99
C ILE A 647 14.06 -3.83 17.98
N ALA A 648 15.10 -3.01 17.78
CA ALA A 648 14.99 -1.55 17.78
C ALA A 648 14.28 -0.96 19.03
N GLY A 649 14.40 -1.62 20.18
CA GLY A 649 13.74 -1.20 21.44
C GLY A 649 12.24 -1.58 21.56
N ASN A 650 11.68 -2.27 20.56
CA ASN A 650 10.37 -2.92 20.66
C ASN A 650 10.55 -4.31 21.27
N ASN A 651 9.65 -4.69 22.18
CA ASN A 651 9.71 -5.96 22.91
C ASN A 651 8.72 -6.96 22.32
N TYR A 652 9.16 -8.20 22.16
CA TYR A 652 8.40 -9.31 21.60
C TYR A 652 8.55 -10.53 22.51
N GLN A 653 7.44 -11.25 22.72
CA GLN A 653 7.38 -12.37 23.65
C GLN A 653 7.64 -13.73 23.00
N ALA A 654 7.46 -13.85 21.67
CA ALA A 654 7.75 -15.08 20.94
C ALA A 654 8.02 -14.85 19.44
N LEU A 655 8.78 -15.76 18.85
CA LEU A 655 8.95 -15.89 17.40
C LEU A 655 8.23 -17.14 16.88
N ILE A 656 7.41 -16.99 15.85
CA ILE A 656 6.68 -18.07 15.18
C ILE A 656 7.43 -18.49 13.92
N VAL A 657 7.73 -19.79 13.84
CA VAL A 657 8.32 -20.48 12.70
C VAL A 657 7.28 -21.46 12.17
N ALA A 658 6.53 -21.05 11.14
CA ALA A 658 5.36 -21.79 10.67
C ALA A 658 5.51 -22.26 9.21
N ASN A 659 5.46 -23.57 8.98
CA ASN A 659 5.41 -24.22 7.66
C ASN A 659 6.44 -23.71 6.64
N LEU A 660 7.66 -23.38 7.09
CA LEU A 660 8.65 -22.76 6.21
C LEU A 660 9.16 -23.75 5.16
N PRO A 661 9.18 -23.39 3.87
CA PRO A 661 9.76 -24.24 2.83
C PRO A 661 11.31 -24.28 2.90
N PHE A 662 11.92 -23.24 3.45
CA PHE A 662 13.35 -23.11 3.66
C PHE A 662 13.61 -22.04 4.73
N ILE A 663 14.84 -21.97 5.26
CA ILE A 663 15.29 -20.91 6.16
C ILE A 663 16.75 -20.53 5.87
N GLY A 664 17.07 -19.24 5.89
CA GLY A 664 18.45 -18.77 5.79
C GLY A 664 19.34 -19.36 6.88
N LEU A 665 20.58 -19.76 6.55
CA LEU A 665 21.51 -20.29 7.55
C LEU A 665 21.73 -19.30 8.71
N ARG A 666 21.86 -18.00 8.41
CA ARG A 666 22.02 -16.96 9.43
C ARG A 666 20.77 -16.79 10.28
N ALA A 667 19.58 -16.87 9.68
CA ALA A 667 18.33 -16.90 10.45
C ALA A 667 18.27 -18.13 11.37
N ALA A 668 18.54 -19.34 10.88
CA ALA A 668 18.55 -20.55 11.68
C ALA A 668 19.54 -20.47 12.86
N GLN A 669 20.77 -19.98 12.61
CA GLN A 669 21.77 -19.74 13.66
C GLN A 669 21.31 -18.70 14.69
N LYS A 670 20.70 -17.60 14.23
CA LYS A 670 20.19 -16.55 15.12
C LYS A 670 19.06 -17.06 16.00
N ILE A 671 18.10 -17.79 15.43
CA ILE A 671 17.00 -18.41 16.16
C ILE A 671 17.57 -19.40 17.19
N ASN A 672 18.45 -20.31 16.78
CA ASN A 672 19.09 -21.27 17.68
C ASN A 672 19.79 -20.58 18.87
N THR A 673 20.54 -19.51 18.59
CA THR A 673 21.24 -18.71 19.62
C THR A 673 20.25 -18.05 20.57
N MET A 674 19.19 -17.42 20.04
CA MET A 674 18.17 -16.76 20.85
C MET A 674 17.42 -17.76 21.74
N THR A 675 17.05 -18.93 21.20
CA THR A 675 16.34 -19.96 21.94
C THR A 675 17.21 -20.59 23.02
N LYS A 676 18.50 -20.83 22.76
CA LYS A 676 19.48 -21.26 23.79
C LYS A 676 19.64 -20.22 24.91
N ALA A 677 19.47 -18.94 24.59
CA ALA A 677 19.46 -17.86 25.57
C ALA A 677 18.11 -17.70 26.30
N GLY A 678 17.10 -18.51 25.97
CA GLY A 678 15.80 -18.55 26.65
C GLY A 678 14.64 -17.94 25.87
N ALA A 679 14.87 -17.33 24.70
CA ALA A 679 13.78 -16.74 23.91
C ALA A 679 12.74 -17.80 23.51
N ALA A 680 11.46 -17.43 23.56
CA ALA A 680 10.38 -18.33 23.16
C ALA A 680 10.25 -18.44 21.64
N VAL A 681 10.16 -19.68 21.13
CA VAL A 681 9.94 -19.98 19.72
C VAL A 681 8.78 -20.94 19.57
N TRP A 682 7.81 -20.62 18.72
CA TRP A 682 6.66 -21.47 18.44
C TRP A 682 6.83 -22.09 17.06
N MET A 683 6.76 -23.41 17.00
CA MET A 683 6.98 -24.17 15.77
C MET A 683 5.69 -24.77 15.27
N ASP A 684 5.37 -24.53 14.00
CA ASP A 684 4.25 -25.16 13.31
C ASP A 684 4.72 -25.85 12.02
N GLY A 685 4.22 -27.07 11.79
CA GLY A 685 4.64 -27.91 10.68
C GLY A 685 6.00 -28.60 10.87
N ALA A 686 6.59 -29.07 9.76
CA ALA A 686 7.90 -29.71 9.76
C ALA A 686 9.02 -28.67 9.96
N LEU A 687 10.13 -29.09 10.58
CA LEU A 687 11.32 -28.24 10.71
C LEU A 687 11.91 -27.97 9.32
N PRO A 688 12.32 -26.72 9.02
CA PRO A 688 12.97 -26.43 7.74
C PRO A 688 14.38 -27.02 7.73
N GLU A 689 14.70 -27.76 6.67
CA GLU A 689 16.00 -28.43 6.50
C GLU A 689 16.85 -27.82 5.36
N VAL A 690 16.28 -26.89 4.60
CA VAL A 690 16.87 -26.34 3.37
C VAL A 690 17.22 -24.87 3.55
N GLN A 691 18.38 -24.46 3.06
CA GLN A 691 18.84 -23.07 3.05
C GLN A 691 18.83 -22.46 1.64
N PRO A 692 18.38 -21.21 1.44
CA PRO A 692 18.09 -20.72 0.10
C PRO A 692 19.30 -20.22 -0.72
N SER A 693 20.51 -20.09 -0.14
CA SER A 693 21.70 -19.59 -0.85
C SER A 693 22.38 -20.70 -1.68
N TYR A 694 23.09 -20.37 -2.76
CA TYR A 694 23.71 -21.39 -3.61
C TYR A 694 25.05 -21.91 -3.07
N ARG A 695 25.85 -21.06 -2.43
CA ARG A 695 27.20 -21.47 -2.01
C ARG A 695 27.16 -22.56 -0.94
N ASP A 696 27.94 -23.63 -1.16
CA ASP A 696 28.13 -24.74 -0.23
C ASP A 696 26.79 -25.35 0.26
N PHE A 697 25.76 -25.36 -0.60
CA PHE A 697 24.38 -25.55 -0.16
C PHE A 697 24.12 -26.91 0.49
N GLU A 698 24.75 -27.99 0.03
CA GLU A 698 24.60 -29.33 0.63
C GLU A 698 25.13 -29.39 2.06
N ALA A 699 26.24 -28.70 2.35
CA ALA A 699 26.79 -28.61 3.69
C ALA A 699 25.93 -27.70 4.57
N ASN A 700 25.46 -26.59 4.01
CA ASN A 700 24.64 -25.62 4.75
C ASN A 700 23.22 -26.14 5.02
N ASP A 701 22.64 -26.98 4.17
CA ASP A 701 21.37 -27.70 4.43
C ASP A 701 21.51 -28.60 5.67
N LYS A 702 22.62 -29.36 5.78
CA LYS A 702 22.92 -30.16 6.97
C LYS A 702 23.05 -29.31 8.23
N LEU A 703 23.71 -28.16 8.13
CA LEU A 703 23.84 -27.22 9.25
C LEU A 703 22.49 -26.61 9.65
N VAL A 704 21.65 -26.22 8.69
CA VAL A 704 20.29 -25.72 8.97
C VAL A 704 19.48 -26.78 9.70
N LYS A 705 19.46 -28.02 9.18
CA LYS A 705 18.79 -29.14 9.84
C LYS A 705 19.25 -29.30 11.29
N GLN A 706 20.56 -29.35 11.52
CA GLN A 706 21.13 -29.45 12.86
C GLN A 706 20.68 -28.29 13.77
N MET A 707 20.81 -27.03 13.30
CA MET A 707 20.46 -25.86 14.10
C MET A 707 18.97 -25.84 14.47
N MET A 708 18.10 -26.26 13.57
CA MET A 708 16.65 -26.30 13.81
C MET A 708 16.24 -27.46 14.72
N GLU A 709 16.86 -28.63 14.61
CA GLU A 709 16.70 -29.74 15.57
C GLU A 709 17.18 -29.34 16.98
N GLU A 710 18.35 -28.70 17.08
CA GLU A 710 18.87 -28.16 18.34
C GLU A 710 17.92 -27.10 18.92
N THR A 711 17.33 -26.24 18.07
CA THR A 711 16.33 -25.26 18.50
C THR A 711 15.10 -25.96 19.06
N ALA A 712 14.57 -26.97 18.34
CA ALA A 712 13.36 -27.69 18.73
C ALA A 712 13.53 -28.53 20.01
N SER A 713 14.77 -28.86 20.39
CA SER A 713 15.07 -29.56 21.66
C SER A 713 15.13 -28.62 22.88
N GLN A 714 15.15 -27.29 22.67
CA GLN A 714 15.12 -26.34 23.78
C GLN A 714 13.74 -26.30 24.43
N LYS A 715 13.69 -26.11 25.75
CA LYS A 715 12.42 -26.06 26.51
C LYS A 715 11.49 -24.90 26.11
N THR A 716 12.07 -23.82 25.59
CA THR A 716 11.35 -22.62 25.16
C THR A 716 10.90 -22.69 23.70
N ALA A 717 11.29 -23.75 22.98
CA ALA A 717 10.73 -24.11 21.68
C ALA A 717 9.52 -25.03 21.88
N VAL A 718 8.32 -24.54 21.54
CA VAL A 718 7.06 -25.25 21.77
C VAL A 718 6.28 -25.40 20.47
N LYS A 719 5.51 -26.49 20.36
CA LYS A 719 4.68 -26.75 19.19
C LYS A 719 3.42 -25.87 19.22
N TRP A 720 3.01 -25.34 18.07
CA TRP A 720 1.79 -24.56 17.94
C TRP A 720 0.54 -25.28 18.45
N ASP A 721 0.43 -26.59 18.23
CA ASP A 721 -0.70 -27.42 18.70
C ASP A 721 -0.91 -27.39 20.23
N SER A 722 0.14 -27.06 21.02
CA SER A 722 0.01 -26.89 22.47
C SER A 722 -0.65 -25.56 22.86
N LYS A 723 -1.06 -24.75 21.88
CA LYS A 723 -1.68 -23.43 22.05
C LYS A 723 -0.81 -22.47 22.88
N PRO A 724 0.46 -22.27 22.50
CA PRO A 724 1.43 -21.52 23.31
C PRO A 724 1.07 -20.03 23.45
N TYR A 725 0.20 -19.50 22.59
CA TYR A 725 -0.34 -18.14 22.68
C TYR A 725 -1.06 -17.83 24.01
N LYS A 726 -1.52 -18.85 24.74
CA LYS A 726 -2.08 -18.69 26.09
C LYS A 726 -1.06 -18.24 27.14
N SER A 727 0.24 -18.32 26.83
CA SER A 727 1.32 -17.88 27.72
C SER A 727 1.71 -16.41 27.52
N ILE A 728 1.14 -15.74 26.52
CA ILE A 728 1.41 -14.33 26.25
C ILE A 728 0.83 -13.49 27.38
N GLU A 729 1.65 -12.61 27.94
CA GLU A 729 1.28 -11.68 28.98
C GLU A 729 0.81 -10.37 28.35
N GLN A 730 -0.47 -10.04 28.52
CA GLN A 730 -1.03 -8.76 28.11
C GLN A 730 -1.64 -8.03 29.29
N LYS A 731 -1.52 -6.70 29.27
CA LYS A 731 -2.15 -5.81 30.26
C LYS A 731 -3.66 -5.68 30.07
N ILE A 732 -4.14 -5.91 28.86
CA ILE A 732 -5.56 -5.93 28.50
C ILE A 732 -5.79 -7.19 27.70
N ASN A 733 -6.70 -8.04 28.16
CA ASN A 733 -6.97 -9.35 27.60
C ASN A 733 -8.43 -9.45 27.18
N PHE A 734 -8.73 -10.24 26.16
CA PHE A 734 -10.11 -10.64 25.89
C PHE A 734 -10.59 -11.60 26.99
N THR A 735 -11.85 -11.49 27.40
CA THR A 735 -12.45 -12.45 28.36
C THR A 735 -12.77 -13.80 27.70
N GLY A 736 -12.85 -13.83 26.37
CA GLY A 736 -13.08 -15.02 25.55
C GLY A 736 -12.59 -14.83 24.11
N LYS A 737 -12.90 -15.78 23.23
CA LYS A 737 -12.53 -15.70 21.81
C LYS A 737 -13.41 -14.68 21.08
N MET A 738 -12.79 -13.75 20.34
CA MET A 738 -13.45 -12.67 19.61
C MET A 738 -13.02 -12.68 18.12
N ASP A 739 -13.55 -13.64 17.35
CA ASP A 739 -13.21 -13.87 15.93
C ASP A 739 -13.65 -12.74 14.97
N PHE A 740 -14.58 -11.88 15.41
CA PHE A 740 -15.05 -10.72 14.65
C PHE A 740 -14.06 -9.54 14.66
N SER A 741 -13.06 -9.54 15.55
CA SER A 741 -12.23 -8.37 15.82
C SER A 741 -10.93 -8.38 15.04
N ARG A 742 -10.48 -7.19 14.63
CA ARG A 742 -9.09 -6.88 14.28
C ARG A 742 -8.63 -5.73 15.16
N GLN A 743 -7.37 -5.74 15.58
CA GLN A 743 -6.87 -4.72 16.49
C GLN A 743 -5.41 -4.33 16.27
N ILE A 744 -5.06 -3.16 16.81
CA ILE A 744 -3.68 -2.70 16.94
C ILE A 744 -3.49 -1.94 18.23
N VAL A 745 -2.27 -1.99 18.77
CA VAL A 745 -1.91 -1.40 20.07
C VAL A 745 -0.79 -0.38 19.92
N ARG A 746 -0.95 0.75 20.61
CA ARG A 746 0.10 1.77 20.82
C ARG A 746 0.36 1.90 22.31
N GLN A 747 1.63 1.97 22.69
CA GLN A 747 2.07 2.12 24.07
C GLN A 747 2.70 3.50 24.29
N MET A 748 2.24 4.17 25.33
CA MET A 748 2.73 5.47 25.79
C MET A 748 3.97 5.31 26.67
N GLU A 749 4.68 6.40 26.94
CA GLU A 749 5.92 6.37 27.74
C GLU A 749 5.68 5.86 29.18
N ASP A 750 4.55 6.25 29.78
CA ASP A 750 4.14 5.82 31.14
C ASP A 750 3.55 4.41 31.21
N GLY A 751 3.54 3.68 30.09
CA GLY A 751 2.99 2.34 29.97
C GLY A 751 1.47 2.26 29.75
N SER A 752 0.77 3.40 29.62
CA SER A 752 -0.63 3.50 29.14
C SER A 752 -0.75 2.91 27.73
N GLU A 753 -1.93 2.40 27.39
CA GLU A 753 -2.19 1.75 26.10
C GLU A 753 -3.39 2.38 25.38
N VAL A 754 -3.21 2.62 24.08
CA VAL A 754 -4.29 2.89 23.13
C VAL A 754 -4.50 1.62 22.30
N ARG A 755 -5.75 1.16 22.21
CA ARG A 755 -6.13 0.03 21.34
C ARG A 755 -7.24 0.43 20.40
N PHE A 756 -7.04 0.23 19.11
CA PHE A 756 -8.09 0.36 18.10
C PHE A 756 -8.70 -1.01 17.84
N PHE A 757 -10.02 -1.10 17.92
CA PHE A 757 -10.79 -2.32 17.61
C PHE A 757 -11.71 -2.06 16.44
N TRP A 758 -11.75 -3.00 15.50
CA TRP A 758 -12.66 -2.99 14.37
C TRP A 758 -13.48 -4.28 14.34
N ASN A 759 -14.80 -4.14 14.27
CA ASN A 759 -15.72 -5.25 14.03
C ASN A 759 -15.82 -5.50 12.53
N LYS A 760 -15.24 -6.58 12.02
CA LYS A 760 -15.31 -6.93 10.58
C LYS A 760 -16.61 -7.62 10.17
N SER A 761 -17.52 -7.90 11.13
CA SER A 761 -18.79 -8.58 10.85
C SER A 761 -19.93 -7.59 10.58
N ASP A 762 -20.98 -8.09 9.91
CA ASP A 762 -22.24 -7.38 9.63
C ASP A 762 -23.23 -7.41 10.82
N LYS A 763 -22.79 -7.87 11.99
CA LYS A 763 -23.61 -8.02 13.20
C LYS A 763 -23.10 -7.15 14.32
N TRP A 764 -24.01 -6.82 15.24
CA TRP A 764 -23.63 -6.27 16.53
C TRP A 764 -22.80 -7.29 17.31
N GLN A 765 -21.69 -6.82 17.87
CA GLN A 765 -20.76 -7.63 18.67
C GLN A 765 -20.55 -6.96 20.02
N THR A 766 -20.16 -7.74 21.03
CA THR A 766 -19.77 -7.18 22.33
C THR A 766 -18.30 -7.49 22.55
N LEU A 767 -17.49 -6.44 22.64
CA LEU A 767 -16.11 -6.53 23.06
C LEU A 767 -16.09 -6.59 24.58
N GLU A 768 -15.47 -7.62 25.15
CA GLU A 768 -15.33 -7.77 26.60
C GLU A 768 -13.86 -7.98 26.97
N LEU A 769 -13.39 -7.14 27.88
CA LEU A 769 -11.98 -7.03 28.22
C LEU A 769 -11.75 -7.18 29.72
N LYS A 770 -10.61 -7.77 30.07
CA LYS A 770 -10.01 -7.68 31.40
C LYS A 770 -8.90 -6.63 31.37
N ILE A 771 -9.09 -5.54 32.10
CA ILE A 771 -8.11 -4.45 32.24
C ILE A 771 -7.19 -4.75 33.43
N GLY A 772 -5.88 -4.59 33.22
CA GLY A 772 -4.85 -4.80 34.25
C GLY A 772 -4.94 -3.77 35.39
N SER A 773 -4.58 -4.21 36.60
CA SER A 773 -4.63 -3.40 37.82
C SER A 773 -3.60 -2.26 37.87
N GLU A 774 -2.62 -2.28 36.97
CA GLU A 774 -1.65 -1.19 36.80
C GLU A 774 -2.27 0.06 36.15
N PHE A 775 -3.40 -0.08 35.47
CA PHE A 775 -4.15 1.06 34.96
C PHE A 775 -5.06 1.58 36.06
N LYS A 776 -5.07 2.91 36.20
CA LYS A 776 -5.96 3.59 37.13
C LYS A 776 -7.40 3.56 36.64
N ASP A 777 -7.58 3.78 35.34
CA ASP A 777 -8.88 3.85 34.69
C ASP A 777 -8.75 3.52 33.19
N HIS A 778 -9.89 3.31 32.53
CA HIS A 778 -9.97 3.16 31.08
C HIS A 778 -11.14 3.94 30.50
N TYR A 779 -11.03 4.29 29.22
CA TYR A 779 -11.93 5.20 28.54
C TYR A 779 -12.19 4.73 27.11
N TRP A 780 -13.45 4.81 26.68
CA TRP A 780 -13.88 4.53 25.32
C TRP A 780 -13.97 5.82 24.52
N MET A 781 -13.36 5.81 23.35
CA MET A 781 -13.23 6.95 22.45
C MET A 781 -13.99 6.64 21.15
N ASN A 782 -15.02 7.43 20.87
CA ASN A 782 -15.77 7.31 19.63
C ASN A 782 -15.21 8.29 18.58
N ALA A 783 -14.57 7.77 17.55
CA ALA A 783 -13.94 8.59 16.52
C ALA A 783 -14.94 9.30 15.60
N GLU A 784 -16.20 8.86 15.52
CA GLU A 784 -17.22 9.53 14.68
C GLU A 784 -17.56 10.93 15.21
N ASN A 785 -17.61 11.08 16.54
CA ASN A 785 -18.09 12.30 17.19
C ASN A 785 -17.12 12.90 18.22
N GLY A 786 -16.02 12.22 18.56
CA GLY A 786 -15.02 12.68 19.52
C GLY A 786 -15.43 12.47 20.99
N GLN A 787 -16.50 11.72 21.27
CA GLN A 787 -16.91 11.43 22.64
C GLN A 787 -15.87 10.59 23.37
N VAL A 788 -15.69 10.92 24.66
CA VAL A 788 -14.80 10.24 25.59
C VAL A 788 -15.65 9.78 26.77
N THR A 789 -15.86 8.47 26.91
CA THR A 789 -16.71 7.92 27.97
C THR A 789 -15.86 7.10 28.92
N LYS A 790 -16.00 7.34 30.22
CA LYS A 790 -15.33 6.52 31.23
C LYS A 790 -15.87 5.08 31.19
N GLY A 791 -14.96 4.11 31.21
CA GLY A 791 -15.29 2.70 31.28
C GLY A 791 -15.97 2.33 32.60
N GLN A 792 -16.79 1.28 32.56
CA GLN A 792 -17.42 0.70 33.74
C GLN A 792 -16.51 -0.33 34.41
N ALA A 793 -16.90 -0.85 35.58
CA ALA A 793 -16.14 -1.90 36.27
C ALA A 793 -15.89 -3.14 35.37
N THR A 794 -16.90 -3.54 34.60
CA THR A 794 -16.74 -4.48 33.49
C THR A 794 -16.39 -3.70 32.23
N ALA A 795 -15.18 -3.89 31.70
CA ALA A 795 -14.74 -3.24 30.47
C ALA A 795 -15.40 -3.91 29.26
N ALA A 796 -16.62 -3.50 28.94
CA ALA A 796 -17.37 -3.99 27.79
C ALA A 796 -17.81 -2.84 26.87
N TYR A 797 -17.89 -3.11 25.57
CA TYR A 797 -18.37 -2.17 24.57
C TYR A 797 -19.19 -2.87 23.48
N ASP A 798 -20.37 -2.32 23.19
CA ASP A 798 -21.22 -2.81 22.11
C ASP A 798 -20.76 -2.20 20.78
N LEU A 799 -20.14 -3.03 19.94
CA LEU A 799 -19.66 -2.66 18.61
C LEU A 799 -20.74 -2.88 17.56
N ALA A 800 -21.08 -1.80 16.86
CA ALA A 800 -21.94 -1.84 15.67
C ALA A 800 -21.37 -2.77 14.58
N PRO A 801 -22.23 -3.30 13.69
CA PRO A 801 -21.80 -3.89 12.42
C PRO A 801 -20.77 -2.99 11.72
N TYR A 802 -19.63 -3.53 11.31
CA TYR A 802 -18.56 -2.76 10.66
C TYR A 802 -18.03 -1.55 11.46
N GLY A 803 -18.40 -1.44 12.73
CA GLY A 803 -18.05 -0.34 13.63
C GLY A 803 -16.65 -0.48 14.19
N SER A 804 -16.13 0.63 14.72
CA SER A 804 -14.82 0.69 15.35
C SER A 804 -14.88 1.52 16.63
N VAL A 805 -13.98 1.24 17.56
CA VAL A 805 -13.83 2.00 18.81
C VAL A 805 -12.36 2.04 19.22
N ILE A 806 -11.96 3.09 19.91
CA ILE A 806 -10.64 3.19 20.53
C ILE A 806 -10.79 3.08 22.04
N LEU A 807 -10.01 2.20 22.66
CA LEU A 807 -9.83 2.12 24.11
C LEU A 807 -8.55 2.84 24.50
N TYR A 808 -8.61 3.67 25.54
CA TYR A 808 -7.43 4.20 26.21
C TYR A 808 -7.43 3.75 27.68
N ALA A 809 -6.49 2.89 28.05
CA ALA A 809 -6.26 2.49 29.44
C ALA A 809 -5.01 3.20 29.97
N THR A 810 -5.14 3.89 31.10
CA THR A 810 -4.12 4.83 31.56
C THR A 810 -3.81 4.70 33.04
N SER A 811 -2.55 4.95 33.39
CA SER A 811 -2.09 5.11 34.77
C SER A 811 -2.34 6.52 35.32
N LYS A 812 -2.71 7.48 34.45
CA LYS A 812 -2.94 8.89 34.79
C LYS A 812 -4.41 9.17 35.12
N ASN A 813 -4.64 10.23 35.89
CA ASN A 813 -5.97 10.80 36.05
C ASN A 813 -6.36 11.58 34.79
N ILE A 814 -7.56 11.34 34.27
CA ILE A 814 -8.15 12.15 33.21
C ILE A 814 -9.19 13.10 33.82
N SER A 815 -9.20 14.35 33.35
CA SER A 815 -10.13 15.37 33.82
C SER A 815 -11.58 14.96 33.56
N GLU A 816 -12.47 15.13 34.55
CA GLU A 816 -13.89 14.87 34.36
C GLU A 816 -14.53 15.82 33.34
N SER A 817 -13.94 17.01 33.13
CA SER A 817 -14.45 18.04 32.21
C SER A 817 -14.47 17.61 30.73
N ILE A 818 -13.63 16.64 30.34
CA ILE A 818 -13.59 16.14 28.97
C ILE A 818 -14.52 14.93 28.76
N LEU A 819 -15.09 14.38 29.84
CA LEU A 819 -15.91 13.18 29.77
C LEU A 819 -17.31 13.52 29.24
N SER A 820 -17.75 12.69 28.31
CA SER A 820 -19.14 12.66 27.83
C SER A 820 -19.96 11.72 28.71
N PRO A 821 -21.24 12.05 28.99
CA PRO A 821 -22.13 11.11 29.66
C PRO A 821 -22.30 9.85 28.79
N PRO A 822 -22.49 8.66 29.41
CA PRO A 822 -22.83 7.45 28.66
C PRO A 822 -24.07 7.69 27.79
N VAL A 823 -23.97 7.38 26.50
CA VAL A 823 -25.10 7.47 25.58
C VAL A 823 -25.86 6.14 25.60
N ALA A 824 -27.17 6.20 25.80
CA ALA A 824 -28.02 5.03 25.70
C ALA A 824 -27.92 4.40 24.30
N SER A 825 -27.73 3.07 24.25
CA SER A 825 -27.63 2.32 23.00
C SER A 825 -29.01 1.80 22.58
N SER A 826 -29.36 2.05 21.32
CA SER A 826 -30.52 1.48 20.62
C SER A 826 -30.49 -0.05 20.56
N ARG A 827 -29.31 -0.69 20.71
CA ARG A 827 -29.17 -2.16 20.69
C ARG A 827 -30.07 -2.87 21.70
N LYS A 828 -30.30 -2.25 22.87
CA LYS A 828 -31.13 -2.81 23.96
C LYS A 828 -32.58 -2.31 23.92
N ALA A 829 -32.91 -1.41 22.99
CA ALA A 829 -34.25 -0.86 22.87
C ALA A 829 -35.19 -1.89 22.19
N THR A 830 -36.45 -1.92 22.61
CA THR A 830 -37.48 -2.78 22.02
C THR A 830 -38.20 -2.05 20.89
N GLU A 831 -38.63 -2.78 19.86
CA GLU A 831 -39.44 -2.20 18.79
C GLU A 831 -40.79 -1.74 19.35
N MET A 832 -41.11 -0.46 19.13
CA MET A 832 -42.37 0.14 19.58
C MET A 832 -43.39 0.21 18.45
N LEU A 833 -42.99 0.72 17.27
CA LEU A 833 -43.82 0.74 16.08
C LEU A 833 -42.99 0.81 14.79
N LYS A 834 -43.59 0.37 13.69
CA LYS A 834 -43.04 0.50 12.34
C LYS A 834 -43.69 1.68 11.62
N VAL A 835 -42.88 2.50 10.95
CA VAL A 835 -43.35 3.63 10.13
C VAL A 835 -43.59 3.15 8.69
N ASN A 836 -44.82 3.32 8.20
CA ASN A 836 -45.26 2.90 6.88
C ASN A 836 -45.83 4.09 6.08
N ASN A 837 -46.45 3.85 4.91
CA ASN A 837 -47.12 4.87 4.09
C ASN A 837 -46.18 6.03 3.69
N TRP A 838 -45.21 5.72 2.83
CA TRP A 838 -44.18 6.66 2.43
C TRP A 838 -44.50 7.35 1.11
N THR A 839 -44.32 8.66 1.07
CA THR A 839 -44.21 9.43 -0.18
C THR A 839 -42.74 9.64 -0.50
N LEU A 840 -42.30 9.21 -1.69
CA LEU A 840 -40.94 9.40 -2.19
C LEU A 840 -40.92 10.47 -3.28
N GLY A 841 -40.12 11.53 -3.09
CA GLY A 841 -39.77 12.49 -4.12
C GLY A 841 -38.33 12.32 -4.61
N VAL A 842 -38.12 12.22 -5.92
CA VAL A 842 -36.80 12.19 -6.57
C VAL A 842 -36.82 13.12 -7.78
N GLY A 843 -36.14 14.27 -7.69
CA GLY A 843 -36.22 15.29 -8.73
C GLY A 843 -37.66 15.75 -8.96
N LYS A 844 -38.20 15.52 -10.17
CA LYS A 844 -39.60 15.83 -10.53
C LYS A 844 -40.57 14.66 -10.27
N THR A 845 -40.07 13.47 -9.99
CA THR A 845 -40.87 12.27 -9.78
C THR A 845 -41.36 12.24 -8.34
N VAL A 846 -42.67 12.04 -8.15
CA VAL A 846 -43.29 11.86 -6.82
C VAL A 846 -44.10 10.57 -6.85
N LEU A 847 -43.80 9.66 -5.94
CA LEU A 847 -44.45 8.36 -5.79
C LEU A 847 -45.11 8.30 -4.42
N SER A 848 -46.44 8.18 -4.39
CA SER A 848 -47.23 8.04 -3.16
C SER A 848 -47.44 6.57 -2.79
N ASP A 849 -47.73 6.32 -1.50
CA ASP A 849 -48.02 4.99 -0.93
C ASP A 849 -47.00 3.90 -1.31
N GLN A 850 -45.72 4.29 -1.37
CA GLN A 850 -44.65 3.39 -1.75
C GLN A 850 -44.25 2.50 -0.59
N SER A 851 -44.10 1.20 -0.87
CA SER A 851 -43.31 0.32 -0.03
C SER A 851 -41.83 0.72 -0.13
N LEU A 852 -41.13 0.70 1.01
CA LEU A 852 -39.69 0.91 1.02
C LEU A 852 -38.99 -0.27 0.33
N LYS A 853 -38.18 0.04 -0.67
CA LYS A 853 -37.41 -0.94 -1.47
C LYS A 853 -36.29 -0.24 -2.21
N ASP A 854 -35.38 -1.05 -2.73
CA ASP A 854 -34.27 -0.60 -3.58
C ASP A 854 -34.80 0.03 -4.89
N TRP A 855 -34.30 1.21 -5.25
CA TRP A 855 -34.71 1.93 -6.46
C TRP A 855 -34.49 1.15 -7.75
N ARG A 856 -33.58 0.17 -7.77
CA ARG A 856 -33.41 -0.74 -8.93
C ARG A 856 -34.66 -1.56 -9.24
N GLN A 857 -35.59 -1.66 -8.29
CA GLN A 857 -36.88 -2.36 -8.39
C GLN A 857 -38.06 -1.40 -8.63
N ILE A 858 -37.78 -0.15 -8.98
CA ILE A 858 -38.75 0.88 -9.36
C ILE A 858 -38.38 1.33 -10.77
N ASP A 859 -39.23 1.03 -11.76
CA ASP A 859 -38.90 1.20 -13.18
C ASP A 859 -38.44 2.62 -13.51
N ASP A 860 -39.10 3.64 -12.95
CA ASP A 860 -38.77 5.06 -13.16
C ASP A 860 -37.47 5.52 -12.47
N LEU A 861 -36.93 4.74 -11.52
CA LEU A 861 -35.78 5.12 -10.71
C LEU A 861 -34.54 4.24 -10.92
N LYS A 862 -34.64 3.16 -11.70
CA LYS A 862 -33.56 2.20 -11.92
C LYS A 862 -32.25 2.83 -12.40
N PHE A 863 -32.35 3.83 -13.28
CA PHE A 863 -31.21 4.58 -13.85
C PHE A 863 -31.16 6.02 -13.33
N THR A 864 -31.64 6.24 -12.11
CA THR A 864 -31.71 7.56 -11.49
C THR A 864 -30.70 7.66 -10.35
N SER A 865 -30.09 8.83 -10.23
CA SER A 865 -29.19 9.21 -9.14
C SER A 865 -29.61 10.58 -8.60
N GLY A 866 -29.33 10.82 -7.32
CA GLY A 866 -29.65 12.07 -6.65
C GLY A 866 -30.21 11.87 -5.24
N ASP A 867 -30.74 12.96 -4.68
CA ASP A 867 -31.37 12.96 -3.38
C ASP A 867 -32.81 12.44 -3.48
N GLY A 868 -33.15 11.46 -2.64
CA GLY A 868 -34.51 10.98 -2.46
C GLY A 868 -35.10 11.47 -1.15
N ILE A 869 -36.24 12.15 -1.21
CA ILE A 869 -36.92 12.71 -0.04
C ILE A 869 -38.13 11.87 0.30
N TYR A 870 -38.04 11.13 1.41
CA TYR A 870 -39.10 10.28 1.93
C TYR A 870 -39.87 11.01 3.02
N ARG A 871 -41.20 11.02 2.94
CA ARG A 871 -42.08 11.61 3.96
C ARG A 871 -43.11 10.61 4.43
N SER A 872 -43.38 10.60 5.73
CA SER A 872 -44.44 9.80 6.33
C SER A 872 -44.95 10.47 7.61
N LYS A 873 -46.10 10.00 8.09
CA LYS A 873 -46.71 10.35 9.36
C LYS A 873 -46.91 9.08 10.19
N PHE A 874 -46.72 9.18 11.49
CA PHE A 874 -46.93 8.07 12.41
C PHE A 874 -47.44 8.57 13.77
N ASN A 875 -48.19 7.73 14.49
CA ASN A 875 -48.83 8.12 15.73
C ASN A 875 -48.17 7.43 16.94
N VAL A 876 -47.82 8.20 17.97
CA VAL A 876 -47.27 7.69 19.23
C VAL A 876 -48.28 7.93 20.34
N GLN A 877 -48.79 6.87 20.98
CA GLN A 877 -49.87 7.01 21.97
C GLN A 877 -49.47 7.87 23.18
N ASN A 878 -48.32 7.57 23.78
CA ASN A 878 -47.77 8.32 24.90
C ASN A 878 -46.23 8.35 24.83
N VAL A 879 -45.64 9.53 25.06
CA VAL A 879 -44.20 9.71 25.20
C VAL A 879 -43.88 9.79 26.70
N GLU A 880 -43.19 8.78 27.22
CA GLU A 880 -42.82 8.69 28.62
C GLU A 880 -41.60 9.57 28.92
N SER A 881 -41.67 10.36 30.00
CA SER A 881 -40.61 11.31 30.37
C SER A 881 -39.27 10.67 30.75
N ASN A 882 -39.28 9.38 31.14
CA ASN A 882 -38.10 8.64 31.57
C ASN A 882 -37.60 7.60 30.54
N ALA A 883 -38.21 7.53 29.36
CA ALA A 883 -37.83 6.58 28.31
C ALA A 883 -36.92 7.24 27.27
N ASN A 884 -36.07 6.46 26.61
CA ASN A 884 -35.34 6.91 25.42
C ASN A 884 -35.99 6.34 24.17
N TYR A 885 -36.17 7.17 23.15
CA TYR A 885 -36.73 6.78 21.86
C TYR A 885 -35.68 6.90 20.77
N PHE A 886 -35.58 5.86 19.95
CA PHE A 886 -34.64 5.77 18.84
C PHE A 886 -35.39 5.55 17.53
N LEU A 887 -34.93 6.19 16.48
CA LEU A 887 -35.31 5.87 15.10
C LEU A 887 -34.26 4.92 14.54
N ASP A 888 -34.68 3.76 14.06
CA ASP A 888 -33.87 2.86 13.24
C ASP A 888 -34.40 2.91 11.81
N LEU A 889 -33.56 3.37 10.87
CA LEU A 889 -33.94 3.43 9.45
C LEU A 889 -33.79 2.09 8.72
N GLY A 890 -33.25 1.06 9.39
CA GLY A 890 -32.90 -0.21 8.77
C GLY A 890 -31.85 -0.01 7.68
N GLN A 891 -32.10 -0.57 6.50
CA GLN A 891 -31.18 -0.51 5.38
C GLN A 891 -31.33 0.78 4.55
N VAL A 892 -30.22 1.52 4.40
CA VAL A 892 -30.13 2.81 3.69
C VAL A 892 -28.98 2.78 2.68
N TYR A 893 -29.23 3.29 1.47
CA TYR A 893 -28.22 3.48 0.43
C TYR A 893 -28.19 4.94 -0.06
N TYR A 894 -27.25 5.78 0.37
CA TYR A 894 -26.06 5.48 1.20
C TYR A 894 -25.84 6.39 2.40
N THR A 895 -26.47 7.56 2.45
CA THR A 895 -26.47 8.41 3.64
C THR A 895 -27.90 8.88 3.90
N ALA A 896 -28.24 9.17 5.15
CA ALA A 896 -29.57 9.67 5.52
C ALA A 896 -29.48 10.87 6.44
N GLU A 897 -30.21 11.92 6.12
CA GLU A 897 -30.49 13.06 6.98
C GLU A 897 -31.96 13.03 7.37
N VAL A 898 -32.26 13.18 8.66
CA VAL A 898 -33.60 12.98 9.20
C VAL A 898 -34.10 14.24 9.86
N MET A 899 -35.36 14.58 9.59
CA MET A 899 -36.15 15.53 10.36
C MET A 899 -37.35 14.85 11.01
N ILE A 900 -37.63 15.20 12.26
CA ILE A 900 -38.83 14.80 13.00
C ILE A 900 -39.57 16.08 13.40
N ASN A 901 -40.84 16.19 13.03
CA ASN A 901 -41.69 17.36 13.32
C ASN A 901 -41.03 18.69 12.88
N GLY A 902 -40.39 18.70 11.71
CA GLY A 902 -39.68 19.85 11.14
C GLY A 902 -38.35 20.20 11.82
N LYS A 903 -37.86 19.40 12.77
CA LYS A 903 -36.59 19.62 13.48
C LYS A 903 -35.56 18.56 13.08
N PRO A 904 -34.26 18.92 12.93
CA PRO A 904 -33.23 17.96 12.56
C PRO A 904 -32.99 16.94 13.68
N ALA A 905 -33.13 15.67 13.35
CA ALA A 905 -32.74 14.55 14.22
C ALA A 905 -31.27 14.17 14.06
N GLY A 906 -30.67 14.51 12.91
CA GLY A 906 -29.27 14.29 12.62
C GLY A 906 -29.05 13.64 11.26
N LYS A 907 -27.78 13.38 10.96
CA LYS A 907 -27.33 12.72 9.74
C LYS A 907 -26.49 11.50 10.05
N ARG A 908 -26.74 10.40 9.33
CA ARG A 908 -25.96 9.17 9.39
C ARG A 908 -25.25 8.94 8.06
N LEU A 909 -23.94 8.77 8.15
CA LEU A 909 -23.06 8.39 7.04
C LEU A 909 -22.70 6.90 7.07
N PHE A 910 -22.78 6.32 8.27
CA PHE A 910 -22.31 4.97 8.56
C PHE A 910 -23.40 4.19 9.28
N THR A 911 -23.42 2.89 9.06
CA THR A 911 -24.25 1.96 9.82
C THR A 911 -23.82 1.92 11.30
N PRO A 912 -24.75 1.69 12.25
CA PRO A 912 -26.20 1.63 12.08
C PRO A 912 -26.79 3.01 11.75
N PHE A 913 -27.87 3.01 10.96
CA PHE A 913 -28.64 4.21 10.63
C PHE A 913 -29.67 4.50 11.71
N GLU A 914 -29.16 4.64 12.94
CA GLU A 914 -29.95 4.86 14.14
C GLU A 914 -29.71 6.27 14.71
N LEU A 915 -30.78 6.91 15.19
CA LEU A 915 -30.75 8.27 15.76
C LEU A 915 -31.58 8.32 17.05
N ASN A 916 -31.08 9.01 18.08
CA ASN A 916 -31.87 9.30 19.27
C ASN A 916 -32.85 10.45 18.95
N ILE A 917 -34.15 10.17 19.03
CA ILE A 917 -35.23 11.13 18.73
C ILE A 917 -36.06 11.50 19.97
N THR A 918 -35.59 11.14 21.17
CA THR A 918 -36.31 11.30 22.44
C THR A 918 -36.85 12.71 22.63
N LYS A 919 -36.04 13.73 22.32
CA LYS A 919 -36.42 15.15 22.49
C LYS A 919 -37.27 15.72 21.35
N LEU A 920 -37.53 14.95 20.29
CA LEU A 920 -38.22 15.38 19.09
C LEU A 920 -39.61 14.76 18.94
N LEU A 921 -39.85 13.64 19.64
CA LEU A 921 -41.11 12.92 19.63
C LEU A 921 -42.17 13.65 20.48
N LYS A 922 -43.43 13.59 20.04
CA LYS A 922 -44.60 14.07 20.82
C LYS A 922 -45.70 13.00 20.85
N SER A 923 -46.56 13.03 21.85
CA SER A 923 -47.77 12.20 21.84
C SER A 923 -48.70 12.65 20.71
N GLY A 924 -49.38 11.71 20.08
CA GLY A 924 -50.19 11.92 18.88
C GLY A 924 -49.39 11.78 17.57
N GLU A 925 -49.83 12.49 16.54
CA GLU A 925 -49.25 12.43 15.20
C GLU A 925 -47.87 13.10 15.16
N ASN A 926 -46.89 12.40 14.59
CA ASN A 926 -45.55 12.88 14.30
C ASN A 926 -45.29 12.81 12.80
N GLU A 927 -44.52 13.77 12.30
CA GLU A 927 -44.07 13.81 10.91
C GLU A 927 -42.59 13.44 10.82
N ILE A 928 -42.22 12.64 9.82
CA ILE A 928 -40.84 12.28 9.51
C ILE A 928 -40.52 12.63 8.07
N GLU A 929 -39.35 13.24 7.88
CA GLU A 929 -38.72 13.39 6.58
C GLU A 929 -37.34 12.73 6.62
N VAL A 930 -37.05 11.86 5.66
CA VAL A 930 -35.74 11.23 5.48
C VAL A 930 -35.21 11.59 4.10
N LYS A 931 -34.13 12.35 4.07
CA LYS A 931 -33.38 12.66 2.86
C LYS A 931 -32.26 11.64 2.68
N VAL A 932 -32.33 10.84 1.64
CA VAL A 932 -31.31 9.86 1.27
C VAL A 932 -30.48 10.37 0.09
N THR A 933 -29.15 10.41 0.22
CA THR A 933 -28.24 10.73 -0.89
C THR A 933 -27.65 9.45 -1.47
N THR A 934 -27.71 9.32 -2.81
CA THR A 934 -27.24 8.15 -3.56
C THR A 934 -25.96 8.45 -4.36
N SER A 935 -25.30 7.41 -4.88
CA SER A 935 -24.19 7.55 -5.82
C SER A 935 -24.67 7.99 -7.21
N ARG A 936 -23.79 8.61 -8.01
CA ARG A 936 -24.04 8.98 -9.42
C ARG A 936 -24.05 7.81 -10.40
N ARG A 937 -23.59 6.62 -9.99
CA ARG A 937 -23.35 5.49 -10.90
C ARG A 937 -24.56 5.12 -11.74
N ASN A 938 -25.73 4.97 -11.12
CA ASN A 938 -26.94 4.55 -11.85
C ASN A 938 -27.39 5.61 -12.87
N GLY A 939 -27.30 6.89 -12.51
CA GLY A 939 -27.54 8.01 -13.41
C GLY A 939 -26.57 8.04 -14.60
N PHE A 940 -25.28 7.82 -14.35
CA PHE A 940 -24.27 7.78 -15.43
C PHE A 940 -24.47 6.59 -16.36
N ILE A 941 -24.83 5.42 -15.84
CA ILE A 941 -25.24 4.28 -16.67
C ILE A 941 -26.48 4.66 -17.48
N GLY A 942 -27.45 5.37 -16.88
CA GLY A 942 -28.63 5.89 -17.58
C GLY A 942 -28.31 6.81 -18.75
N GLU A 943 -27.34 7.71 -18.59
CA GLU A 943 -26.86 8.57 -19.67
C GLU A 943 -26.14 7.77 -20.77
N ALA A 944 -25.34 6.77 -20.40
CA ALA A 944 -24.69 5.89 -21.37
C ALA A 944 -25.70 5.06 -22.18
N VAL A 945 -26.79 4.60 -21.56
CA VAL A 945 -27.91 3.91 -22.23
C VAL A 945 -28.61 4.82 -23.25
N LYS A 946 -28.63 6.14 -23.00
CA LYS A 946 -29.12 7.15 -23.95
C LYS A 946 -28.09 7.53 -25.02
N GLU A 947 -26.98 6.80 -25.11
CA GLU A 947 -25.88 7.05 -26.05
C GLU A 947 -25.23 8.43 -25.88
N ASN A 948 -25.22 8.97 -24.65
CA ASN A 948 -24.53 10.21 -24.35
C ASN A 948 -22.99 9.99 -24.41
N PRO A 949 -22.27 10.67 -25.33
CA PRO A 949 -20.83 10.43 -25.53
C PRO A 949 -19.96 10.84 -24.33
N LEU A 950 -20.49 11.63 -23.40
CA LEU A 950 -19.77 12.07 -22.20
C LEU A 950 -19.70 10.99 -21.10
N TYR A 951 -20.43 9.88 -21.27
CA TYR A 951 -20.51 8.78 -20.30
C TYR A 951 -20.17 7.41 -20.91
N LEU A 952 -19.41 7.38 -22.02
CA LEU A 952 -19.07 6.15 -22.76
C LEU A 952 -18.41 5.06 -21.92
N GLN A 953 -17.68 5.42 -20.87
CA GLN A 953 -17.06 4.51 -19.92
C GLN A 953 -18.05 3.70 -19.06
N PHE A 954 -19.34 4.05 -19.12
CA PHE A 954 -20.43 3.30 -18.49
C PHE A 954 -21.31 2.54 -19.50
N LYS A 955 -20.97 2.58 -20.80
CA LYS A 955 -21.72 1.85 -21.83
C LYS A 955 -21.61 0.33 -21.62
N GLY A 956 -22.74 -0.37 -21.70
CA GLY A 956 -22.79 -1.83 -21.49
C GLY A 956 -22.68 -2.28 -20.03
N GLN A 957 -22.79 -1.33 -19.07
CA GLN A 957 -22.66 -1.60 -17.63
C GLN A 957 -24.02 -1.73 -16.91
N GLU A 958 -25.12 -1.94 -17.63
CA GLU A 958 -26.50 -1.95 -17.10
C GLU A 958 -26.72 -3.02 -16.02
N LYS A 959 -25.96 -4.11 -16.07
CA LYS A 959 -25.99 -5.18 -15.06
C LYS A 959 -25.23 -4.84 -13.78
N THR A 960 -24.54 -3.70 -13.75
CA THR A 960 -23.69 -3.28 -12.62
C THR A 960 -24.24 -2.05 -11.89
N THR A 961 -25.55 -1.78 -12.04
CA THR A 961 -26.25 -0.78 -11.21
C THR A 961 -26.13 -1.14 -9.74
N VAL A 962 -25.98 -0.14 -8.90
CA VAL A 962 -25.80 -0.27 -7.45
C VAL A 962 -27.10 0.00 -6.69
N PRO A 963 -27.28 -0.54 -5.48
CA PRO A 963 -28.44 -0.23 -4.64
C PRO A 963 -28.60 1.26 -4.38
N ALA A 964 -29.84 1.72 -4.24
CA ALA A 964 -30.15 3.11 -3.93
C ALA A 964 -31.46 3.23 -3.13
N GLY A 965 -31.53 4.25 -2.26
CA GLY A 965 -32.74 4.63 -1.53
C GLY A 965 -32.84 4.11 -0.09
N LEU A 966 -34.00 4.37 0.51
CA LEU A 966 -34.41 3.86 1.83
C LEU A 966 -35.14 2.53 1.64
N VAL A 967 -34.50 1.43 2.06
CA VAL A 967 -35.06 0.06 1.97
C VAL A 967 -35.79 -0.32 3.26
N GLY A 968 -35.34 0.21 4.40
CA GLY A 968 -36.01 -0.02 5.68
C GLY A 968 -35.71 -1.42 6.27
N PRO A 969 -36.58 -1.92 7.16
CA PRO A 969 -37.76 -1.24 7.71
C PRO A 969 -37.38 -0.02 8.55
N VAL A 970 -38.28 0.97 8.63
CA VAL A 970 -38.12 2.11 9.54
C VAL A 970 -38.92 1.86 10.82
N ILE A 971 -38.24 1.86 11.97
CA ILE A 971 -38.78 1.43 13.26
C ILE A 971 -38.49 2.49 14.31
N ILE A 972 -39.48 2.81 15.13
CA ILE A 972 -39.26 3.52 16.39
C ILE A 972 -39.04 2.49 17.48
N LYS A 973 -37.91 2.58 18.18
CA LYS A 973 -37.56 1.74 19.33
C LYS A 973 -37.65 2.53 20.62
N LYS A 974 -37.98 1.85 21.72
CA LYS A 974 -38.08 2.41 23.07
C LYS A 974 -37.12 1.66 24.01
N LEU A 975 -36.33 2.40 24.78
CA LEU A 975 -35.50 1.89 25.86
C LEU A 975 -36.02 2.39 27.21
#